data_AF-A0A2K3DRE5-F1
#
_entry.id   AF-A0A2K3DRE5-F1
#
_cell.length_a   1.000
_cell.length_b   1.000
_cell.length_c   1.000
_cell.angle_alpha   90.00
_cell.angle_beta   90.00
_cell.angle_gamma   90.00
#
_symmetry.space_group_name_H-M   'P 1'
#
loop_
_entity.id
_entity.type
_entity.pdbx_description
1 polymer ?
#
loop_
_entity_poly.entity_id
_entity_poly.type
_entity_poly.pdbx_seq_one_letter_code
_entity_poly.pdbx_strand_id
1 'polypeptide(L)'
;MGVFLPWYVYPDTAAYSALAAYGPRCAIHAIVTGDASGPPRTNLATYITEFKRLADSGIRLYGYVHTLSDVATHTARPLSAVQADIAAWYGPGLAELLTGVFLDEVDPALSNAKAWDYYSQLAEAVQARGGRVVFNPGTQIACSLARLSDVYVRFEDYAADWAPGLGAGLRCDCAAQSSCAALLHGLAPAAAGAAATAAAVARIVSQADARSFSYVFVTDRVMPDPWDGLPSYFAALMDTVAPVRNKQSPPPSPPKPPSPSPSPSPSPSPSSKPSPSPSPSPSPSPSPSPSPSPSPSPSPSPSPSPSPSPSSKPSPSPSPTPGPGASGGIWRPTGPLRWQWQLSGDNFRPLLRSRPQVVDVDVDNVEQLLQQAAEVGVSRQDFKLICYFSAGTYEPARAAADLSQRQVSWPDLEKAAAAAAAAAGLSVGAGGGAKPGPLYLQSMDPPFGEELWLSVDLDSTQQLLLEKVMIPRMQYAAARGCDGVELDNVDAYDNVPPASFKSVTPAQRPARGVTPQAQLAFNAALLDAAHGLGLSAGLKNALDLLGRSFADGRRVSDAYDWFLNERCWEFNECDAYGDNIGWPASVMAVEYCDSVRRFGAAGSQGVLRPDCVCPLANAFVGAAGNATLSHLIKTVDLQALGLDCRAYCAAPGVNCVPPAGGKVARCKEPKSVKDVCPRYGITGAKSPAAPGAPPPAGGGNKRKPPRRRASEYDFRVWRGHE
;
A
#
# COMPACT_ATOMS: atom_id res chain seq x y z
N MET A 1 30.39 -5.26 11.43
CA MET A 1 30.09 -3.93 10.86
C MET A 1 30.87 -3.73 9.56
N GLY A 2 30.21 -3.33 8.48
CA GLY A 2 30.83 -2.89 7.22
C GLY A 2 30.67 -1.38 7.00
N VAL A 3 31.19 -0.89 5.87
CA VAL A 3 31.05 0.51 5.44
C VAL A 3 30.22 0.56 4.18
N PHE A 4 29.13 1.32 4.20
CA PHE A 4 28.32 1.61 3.02
C PHE A 4 28.58 3.05 2.61
N LEU A 5 29.33 3.25 1.52
CA LEU A 5 29.93 4.53 1.13
C LEU A 5 29.25 5.05 -0.14
N PRO A 6 28.46 6.13 -0.06
CA PRO A 6 28.16 6.96 -1.23
C PRO A 6 29.46 7.48 -1.85
N TRP A 7 29.75 7.09 -3.08
CA TRP A 7 30.98 7.46 -3.80
C TRP A 7 30.60 8.21 -5.08
N TYR A 8 30.14 9.45 -4.91
CA TYR A 8 29.66 10.31 -6.01
C TYR A 8 30.80 11.12 -6.63
N VAL A 9 31.92 10.43 -6.83
CA VAL A 9 33.16 11.02 -7.34
C VAL A 9 33.32 10.66 -8.81
N TYR A 10 33.35 11.68 -9.67
CA TYR A 10 33.67 11.49 -11.08
C TYR A 10 35.04 10.80 -11.22
N PRO A 11 35.25 9.90 -12.21
CA PRO A 11 36.49 9.16 -12.37
C PRO A 11 37.76 10.03 -12.30
N ASP A 12 38.50 9.84 -11.21
CA ASP A 12 39.79 10.48 -10.92
C ASP A 12 40.74 9.43 -10.32
N THR A 13 41.83 9.14 -11.02
CA THR A 13 42.74 8.05 -10.63
C THR A 13 43.31 8.23 -9.23
N ALA A 14 43.55 9.47 -8.76
CA ALA A 14 44.09 9.71 -7.43
C ALA A 14 43.06 9.39 -6.34
N ALA A 15 41.84 9.92 -6.45
CA ALA A 15 40.75 9.66 -5.51
C ALA A 15 40.37 8.18 -5.44
N TYR A 16 40.25 7.51 -6.60
CA TYR A 16 39.90 6.10 -6.67
C TYR A 16 41.02 5.20 -6.11
N SER A 17 42.28 5.55 -6.34
CA SER A 17 43.43 4.83 -5.74
C SER A 17 43.46 5.01 -4.22
N ALA A 18 43.11 6.19 -3.71
CA ALA A 18 43.05 6.45 -2.28
C ALA A 18 41.99 5.59 -1.58
N LEU A 19 40.81 5.41 -2.19
CA LEU A 19 39.78 4.52 -1.68
C LEU A 19 40.17 3.04 -1.82
N ALA A 20 40.70 2.63 -2.99
CA ALA A 20 41.11 1.25 -3.26
C ALA A 20 42.16 0.72 -2.27
N ALA A 21 43.01 1.59 -1.71
CA ALA A 21 43.99 1.21 -0.70
C ALA A 21 43.39 0.56 0.56
N TYR A 22 42.11 0.81 0.86
CA TYR A 22 41.43 0.25 2.03
C TYR A 22 40.66 -1.05 1.76
N GLY A 23 40.38 -1.38 0.49
CA GLY A 23 39.61 -2.55 0.08
C GLY A 23 40.10 -3.88 0.68
N PRO A 24 41.42 -4.17 0.70
CA PRO A 24 41.94 -5.41 1.29
C PRO A 24 41.72 -5.55 2.80
N ARG A 25 41.59 -4.42 3.52
CA ARG A 25 41.49 -4.37 4.99
C ARG A 25 40.05 -4.28 5.47
N CYS A 26 39.17 -3.60 4.74
CA CYS A 26 37.84 -3.22 5.20
C CYS A 26 36.73 -3.77 4.29
N ALA A 27 35.59 -4.15 4.87
CA ALA A 27 34.40 -4.52 4.11
C ALA A 27 33.68 -3.26 3.61
N ILE A 28 34.11 -2.73 2.47
CA ILE A 28 33.55 -1.52 1.85
C ILE A 28 32.56 -1.91 0.76
N HIS A 29 31.39 -1.28 0.81
CA HIS A 29 30.31 -1.35 -0.15
C HIS A 29 30.16 0.07 -0.72
N ALA A 30 30.64 0.32 -1.93
CA ALA A 30 30.59 1.64 -2.55
C ALA A 30 29.37 1.77 -3.47
N ILE A 31 28.61 2.84 -3.29
CA ILE A 31 27.54 3.25 -4.21
C ILE A 31 28.19 4.13 -5.27
N VAL A 32 28.28 3.62 -6.49
CA VAL A 32 28.90 4.32 -7.60
C VAL A 32 27.83 4.92 -8.50
N THR A 33 28.09 6.12 -8.99
CA THR A 33 27.23 6.80 -9.97
C THR A 33 28.05 7.14 -11.21
N GLY A 34 27.37 7.12 -12.35
CA GLY A 34 27.80 7.76 -13.57
C GLY A 34 27.19 9.15 -13.71
N ASP A 35 26.94 9.54 -14.95
CA ASP A 35 26.42 10.87 -15.29
C ASP A 35 24.96 11.03 -14.85
N ALA A 36 24.61 12.26 -14.43
CA ALA A 36 23.24 12.65 -14.07
C ALA A 36 22.56 11.71 -13.04
N SER A 37 23.29 11.28 -12.01
CA SER A 37 22.77 10.44 -10.92
C SER A 37 22.14 9.14 -11.44
N GLY A 38 22.90 8.41 -12.26
CA GLY A 38 22.47 7.18 -12.92
C GLY A 38 23.65 6.39 -13.52
N PRO A 39 23.40 5.41 -14.40
CA PRO A 39 24.47 4.66 -15.07
C PRO A 39 25.33 5.56 -15.97
N PRO A 40 26.64 5.29 -16.13
CA PRO A 40 27.51 6.06 -17.02
C PRO A 40 27.00 5.98 -18.46
N ARG A 41 26.71 7.14 -19.07
CA ARG A 41 26.26 7.23 -20.48
C ARG A 41 27.34 7.84 -21.36
N THR A 42 28.21 8.65 -20.77
CA THR A 42 29.37 9.26 -21.39
C THR A 42 30.65 8.77 -20.71
N ASN A 43 31.78 8.84 -21.40
CA ASN A 43 33.10 8.44 -20.87
C ASN A 43 33.12 7.03 -20.23
N LEU A 44 32.30 6.10 -20.75
CA LEU A 44 32.07 4.78 -20.17
C LEU A 44 33.36 4.00 -19.92
N ALA A 45 34.34 4.07 -20.83
CA ALA A 45 35.63 3.40 -20.67
C ALA A 45 36.41 3.91 -19.44
N THR A 46 36.32 5.21 -19.13
CA THR A 46 36.96 5.82 -17.96
C THR A 46 36.30 5.33 -16.67
N TYR A 47 34.96 5.30 -16.63
CA TYR A 47 34.22 4.74 -15.50
C TYR A 47 34.54 3.27 -15.29
N ILE A 48 34.52 2.44 -16.34
CA ILE A 48 34.89 1.01 -16.26
C ILE A 48 36.29 0.85 -15.68
N THR A 49 37.26 1.66 -16.12
CA THR A 49 38.64 1.60 -15.63
C THR A 49 38.72 1.86 -14.12
N GLU A 50 38.06 2.91 -13.65
CA GLU A 50 38.15 3.30 -12.24
C GLU A 50 37.25 2.45 -11.33
N PHE A 51 36.08 2.00 -11.81
CA PHE A 51 35.27 0.99 -11.10
C PHE A 51 36.02 -0.34 -10.99
N LYS A 52 36.70 -0.77 -12.05
CA LYS A 52 37.54 -1.96 -12.00
C LYS A 52 38.64 -1.84 -10.95
N ARG A 53 39.25 -0.65 -10.80
CA ARG A 53 40.24 -0.40 -9.73
C ARG A 53 39.67 -0.66 -8.34
N LEU A 54 38.45 -0.20 -8.07
CA LEU A 54 37.79 -0.46 -6.79
C LEU A 54 37.43 -1.95 -6.63
N ALA A 55 36.82 -2.55 -7.65
CA ALA A 55 36.41 -3.95 -7.62
C ALA A 55 37.59 -4.91 -7.40
N ASP A 56 38.70 -4.70 -8.11
CA ASP A 56 39.93 -5.50 -8.00
C ASP A 56 40.59 -5.38 -6.60
N SER A 57 40.32 -4.28 -5.89
CA SER A 57 40.79 -4.10 -4.50
C SER A 57 39.92 -4.81 -3.45
N GLY A 58 38.82 -5.44 -3.87
CA GLY A 58 37.88 -6.15 -3.00
C GLY A 58 36.69 -5.31 -2.52
N ILE A 59 36.50 -4.11 -3.06
CA ILE A 59 35.35 -3.25 -2.76
C ILE A 59 34.13 -3.73 -3.56
N ARG A 60 32.98 -3.84 -2.89
CA ARG A 60 31.71 -4.24 -3.54
C ARG A 60 31.02 -3.01 -4.11
N LEU A 61 30.64 -3.06 -5.39
CA LEU A 61 30.06 -1.91 -6.09
C LEU A 61 28.55 -2.06 -6.26
N TYR A 62 27.81 -0.98 -6.00
CA TYR A 62 26.37 -0.88 -6.22
C TYR A 62 26.09 0.30 -7.14
N GLY A 63 25.46 0.04 -8.30
CA GLY A 63 25.13 1.11 -9.25
C GLY A 63 23.96 1.95 -8.74
N TYR A 64 24.10 3.27 -8.71
CA TYR A 64 23.06 4.19 -8.28
C TYR A 64 21.92 4.33 -9.31
N VAL A 65 20.67 4.30 -8.85
CA VAL A 65 19.46 4.59 -9.62
C VAL A 65 18.45 5.33 -8.74
N HIS A 66 18.12 6.58 -9.06
CA HIS A 66 17.07 7.34 -8.36
C HIS A 66 15.67 6.88 -8.80
N THR A 67 14.68 6.92 -7.91
CA THR A 67 13.33 6.40 -8.19
C THR A 67 12.23 7.45 -8.21
N LEU A 68 12.48 8.70 -7.81
CA LEU A 68 11.52 9.80 -7.92
C LEU A 68 11.88 10.78 -9.04
N SER A 69 10.87 11.32 -9.72
CA SER A 69 11.06 12.43 -10.67
C SER A 69 10.97 13.78 -9.98
N ASP A 70 10.34 13.83 -8.80
CA ASP A 70 10.29 14.99 -7.93
C ASP A 70 10.23 14.52 -6.47
N VAL A 71 11.30 14.78 -5.73
CA VAL A 71 11.46 14.41 -4.32
C VAL A 71 10.52 15.24 -3.43
N ALA A 72 10.20 16.48 -3.81
CA ALA A 72 9.35 17.36 -2.98
C ALA A 72 7.88 16.92 -3.03
N THR A 73 7.44 16.40 -4.17
CA THR A 73 6.05 15.92 -4.37
C THR A 73 5.94 14.41 -4.30
N HIS A 74 7.03 13.69 -3.99
CA HIS A 74 7.04 12.23 -3.89
C HIS A 74 6.58 11.53 -5.18
N THR A 75 6.79 12.17 -6.33
CA THR A 75 6.32 11.65 -7.62
C THR A 75 7.28 10.58 -8.12
N ALA A 76 6.82 9.33 -8.20
CA ALA A 76 7.62 8.21 -8.70
C ALA A 76 7.96 8.36 -10.20
N ARG A 77 9.18 7.99 -10.58
CA ARG A 77 9.58 7.89 -11.98
C ARG A 77 8.78 6.78 -12.67
N PRO A 78 8.54 6.88 -14.00
CA PRO A 78 7.96 5.77 -14.75
C PRO A 78 8.77 4.48 -14.55
N LEU A 79 8.10 3.38 -14.21
CA LEU A 79 8.73 2.09 -13.91
C LEU A 79 9.69 1.64 -15.04
N SER A 80 9.27 1.83 -16.30
CA SER A 80 10.07 1.47 -17.47
C SER A 80 11.38 2.26 -17.57
N ALA A 81 11.41 3.52 -17.13
CA ALA A 81 12.61 4.35 -17.14
C ALA A 81 13.62 3.88 -16.09
N VAL A 82 13.13 3.57 -14.87
CA VAL A 82 13.99 3.03 -13.81
C VAL A 82 14.51 1.64 -14.16
N GLN A 83 13.66 0.78 -14.76
CA GLN A 83 14.09 -0.53 -15.28
C GLN A 83 15.13 -0.41 -16.41
N ALA A 84 15.06 0.65 -17.22
CA ALA A 84 16.07 0.91 -18.25
C ALA A 84 17.42 1.32 -17.64
N ASP A 85 17.42 2.15 -16.60
CA ASP A 85 18.64 2.50 -15.86
C ASP A 85 19.25 1.28 -15.15
N ILE A 86 18.41 0.44 -14.52
CA ILE A 86 18.84 -0.86 -13.98
C ILE A 86 19.49 -1.69 -15.09
N ALA A 87 18.84 -1.82 -16.26
CA ALA A 87 19.38 -2.62 -17.35
C ALA A 87 20.73 -2.08 -17.87
N ALA A 88 20.91 -0.76 -17.92
CA ALA A 88 22.15 -0.13 -18.37
C ALA A 88 23.34 -0.42 -17.43
N TRP A 89 23.12 -0.52 -16.13
CA TRP A 89 24.14 -0.96 -15.17
C TRP A 89 24.65 -2.39 -15.42
N TYR A 90 23.83 -3.26 -16.00
CA TYR A 90 24.22 -4.61 -16.43
C TYR A 90 24.60 -4.67 -17.92
N GLY A 91 24.99 -3.55 -18.50
CA GLY A 91 25.58 -3.49 -19.83
C GLY A 91 27.04 -4.01 -19.86
N PRO A 92 27.62 -4.18 -21.06
CA PRO A 92 28.98 -4.68 -21.24
C PRO A 92 30.02 -3.84 -20.48
N GLY A 93 30.91 -4.49 -19.73
CA GLY A 93 31.99 -3.82 -19.00
C GLY A 93 31.65 -3.42 -17.56
N LEU A 94 30.37 -3.19 -17.25
CA LEU A 94 29.90 -2.82 -15.92
C LEU A 94 29.32 -4.02 -15.15
N ALA A 95 28.60 -4.90 -15.84
CA ALA A 95 27.89 -6.03 -15.23
C ALA A 95 28.80 -6.91 -14.37
N GLU A 96 30.02 -7.19 -14.84
CA GLU A 96 31.01 -8.02 -14.16
C GLU A 96 31.68 -7.35 -12.94
N LEU A 97 31.55 -6.03 -12.81
CA LEU A 97 32.12 -5.25 -11.71
C LEU A 97 31.12 -5.06 -10.56
N LEU A 98 29.83 -5.14 -10.85
CA LEU A 98 28.77 -4.84 -9.89
C LEU A 98 28.44 -6.01 -8.97
N THR A 99 28.18 -5.67 -7.71
CA THR A 99 27.53 -6.53 -6.72
C THR A 99 26.01 -6.41 -6.76
N GLY A 100 25.49 -5.23 -7.13
CA GLY A 100 24.06 -4.96 -7.12
C GLY A 100 23.72 -3.55 -7.56
N VAL A 101 22.48 -3.14 -7.25
CA VAL A 101 21.95 -1.81 -7.54
C VAL A 101 21.45 -1.16 -6.26
N PHE A 102 21.74 0.14 -6.13
CA PHE A 102 21.26 1.02 -5.09
C PHE A 102 20.11 1.85 -5.66
N LEU A 103 18.89 1.55 -5.21
CA LEU A 103 17.67 2.27 -5.55
C LEU A 103 17.50 3.40 -4.54
N ASP A 104 17.70 4.63 -5.00
CA ASP A 104 17.58 5.83 -4.19
C ASP A 104 16.17 6.40 -4.17
N GLU A 105 15.89 7.21 -3.15
CA GLU A 105 14.61 7.88 -2.94
C GLU A 105 13.45 6.88 -2.84
N VAL A 106 13.70 5.76 -2.15
CA VAL A 106 12.65 4.77 -1.88
C VAL A 106 11.61 5.42 -0.97
N ASP A 107 10.44 5.70 -1.51
CA ASP A 107 9.46 6.51 -0.83
C ASP A 107 8.77 5.72 0.30
N PRO A 108 8.90 6.14 1.56
CA PRO A 108 8.17 5.54 2.68
C PRO A 108 6.65 5.85 2.66
N ALA A 109 6.22 6.87 1.91
CA ALA A 109 4.85 7.38 1.87
C ALA A 109 4.05 6.96 0.62
N LEU A 110 4.68 6.27 -0.34
CA LEU A 110 3.92 5.63 -1.41
C LEU A 110 2.98 4.61 -0.75
N SER A 111 1.66 4.84 -0.84
CA SER A 111 0.62 3.96 -0.29
C SER A 111 1.04 2.50 -0.45
N ASN A 112 1.12 1.75 0.65
CA ASN A 112 1.86 0.48 0.74
C ASN A 112 1.65 -0.45 -0.46
N ALA A 113 0.43 -0.51 -1.01
CA ALA A 113 0.08 -1.21 -2.23
C ALA A 113 0.89 -0.78 -3.48
N LYS A 114 0.95 0.53 -3.76
CA LYS A 114 1.65 1.12 -4.92
C LYS A 114 3.16 1.10 -4.71
N ALA A 115 3.65 1.40 -3.50
CA ALA A 115 5.08 1.25 -3.16
C ALA A 115 5.52 -0.19 -3.41
N TRP A 116 4.76 -1.15 -2.90
CA TRP A 116 5.10 -2.56 -3.02
C TRP A 116 5.09 -3.01 -4.48
N ASP A 117 4.06 -2.70 -5.28
CA ASP A 117 4.02 -3.08 -6.71
C ASP A 117 5.20 -2.46 -7.48
N TYR A 118 5.48 -1.18 -7.24
CA TYR A 118 6.56 -0.49 -7.91
C TYR A 118 7.93 -1.04 -7.54
N TYR A 119 8.27 -1.07 -6.24
CA TYR A 119 9.59 -1.50 -5.77
C TYR A 119 9.80 -3.01 -5.84
N SER A 120 8.74 -3.85 -5.80
CA SER A 120 8.87 -5.29 -6.09
C SER A 120 9.28 -5.53 -7.54
N GLN A 121 8.68 -4.82 -8.50
CA GLN A 121 9.08 -4.93 -9.91
C GLN A 121 10.50 -4.43 -10.17
N LEU A 122 10.97 -3.43 -9.41
CA LEU A 122 12.36 -2.97 -9.48
C LEU A 122 13.33 -3.97 -8.82
N ALA A 123 13.01 -4.48 -7.64
CA ALA A 123 13.80 -5.50 -6.96
C ALA A 123 13.92 -6.76 -7.82
N GLU A 124 12.82 -7.23 -8.42
CA GLU A 124 12.81 -8.35 -9.37
C GLU A 124 13.69 -8.05 -10.60
N ALA A 125 13.66 -6.83 -11.13
CA ALA A 125 14.49 -6.45 -12.28
C ALA A 125 15.99 -6.53 -11.97
N VAL A 126 16.40 -6.18 -10.74
CA VAL A 126 17.79 -6.32 -10.27
C VAL A 126 18.14 -7.80 -10.04
N GLN A 127 17.28 -8.53 -9.32
CA GLN A 127 17.50 -9.93 -8.97
C GLN A 127 17.53 -10.86 -10.20
N ALA A 128 16.73 -10.57 -11.23
CA ALA A 128 16.74 -11.30 -12.50
C ALA A 128 18.09 -11.24 -13.23
N ARG A 129 18.94 -10.28 -12.86
CA ARG A 129 20.30 -10.08 -13.37
C ARG A 129 21.38 -10.59 -12.40
N GLY A 130 20.97 -11.27 -11.33
CA GLY A 130 21.87 -11.81 -10.30
C GLY A 130 22.39 -10.77 -9.30
N GLY A 131 21.85 -9.55 -9.33
CA GLY A 131 22.27 -8.47 -8.45
C GLY A 131 21.63 -8.49 -7.08
N ARG A 132 22.33 -7.90 -6.11
CA ARG A 132 21.77 -7.55 -4.79
C ARG A 132 20.98 -6.25 -4.86
N VAL A 133 19.93 -6.14 -4.06
CA VAL A 133 19.03 -4.98 -4.02
C VAL A 133 19.33 -4.15 -2.79
N VAL A 134 19.59 -2.86 -2.97
CA VAL A 134 19.71 -1.92 -1.86
C VAL A 134 18.67 -0.82 -2.00
N PHE A 135 17.87 -0.61 -0.97
CA PHE A 135 16.87 0.46 -0.91
C PHE A 135 17.39 1.62 -0.08
N ASN A 136 17.24 2.85 -0.55
CA ASN A 136 17.51 4.04 0.24
C ASN A 136 16.26 4.91 0.44
N PRO A 137 15.48 4.63 1.49
CA PRO A 137 14.50 5.59 1.99
C PRO A 137 15.14 6.66 2.88
N GLY A 138 16.30 6.36 3.49
CA GLY A 138 16.95 7.16 4.53
C GLY A 138 16.15 7.30 5.83
N THR A 139 15.06 6.54 5.95
CA THR A 139 14.17 6.49 7.11
C THR A 139 13.59 5.08 7.27
N GLN A 140 12.70 4.87 8.24
CA GLN A 140 12.00 3.59 8.38
C GLN A 140 11.00 3.40 7.25
N ILE A 141 10.94 2.18 6.72
CA ILE A 141 9.89 1.68 5.82
C ILE A 141 9.23 0.45 6.45
N ALA A 142 8.05 0.05 5.99
CA ALA A 142 7.43 -1.20 6.42
C ALA A 142 8.37 -2.40 6.17
N CYS A 143 8.45 -3.36 7.11
CA CYS A 143 9.32 -4.53 6.93
C CYS A 143 8.87 -5.43 5.76
N SER A 144 7.60 -5.34 5.36
CA SER A 144 7.05 -5.95 4.15
C SER A 144 7.67 -5.38 2.86
N LEU A 145 8.09 -4.12 2.86
CA LEU A 145 8.83 -3.49 1.78
C LEU A 145 10.34 -3.75 1.92
N ALA A 146 10.88 -3.61 3.14
CA ALA A 146 12.30 -3.84 3.42
C ALA A 146 12.77 -5.24 3.00
N ARG A 147 11.93 -6.28 3.16
CA ARG A 147 12.23 -7.66 2.76
C ARG A 147 12.52 -7.86 1.27
N LEU A 148 12.18 -6.89 0.42
CA LEU A 148 12.49 -6.92 -1.02
C LEU A 148 13.96 -6.54 -1.30
N SER A 149 14.65 -5.99 -0.29
CA SER A 149 16.04 -5.56 -0.34
C SER A 149 16.95 -6.47 0.49
N ASP A 150 18.20 -6.57 0.08
CA ASP A 150 19.29 -7.16 0.88
C ASP A 150 19.73 -6.23 2.02
N VAL A 151 19.75 -4.93 1.70
CA VAL A 151 20.12 -3.85 2.60
C VAL A 151 19.14 -2.70 2.39
N TYR A 152 18.69 -2.05 3.46
CA TYR A 152 18.05 -0.75 3.34
C TYR A 152 18.75 0.31 4.19
N VAL A 153 18.86 1.52 3.66
CA VAL A 153 19.40 2.67 4.38
C VAL A 153 18.30 3.20 5.29
N ARG A 154 18.41 2.87 6.58
CA ARG A 154 17.42 3.22 7.61
C ARG A 154 17.62 4.64 8.15
N PHE A 155 18.83 5.17 8.03
CA PHE A 155 19.17 6.51 8.51
C PHE A 155 20.09 7.18 7.48
N GLU A 156 19.69 8.35 7.03
CA GLU A 156 20.51 9.22 6.19
C GLU A 156 20.27 10.67 6.58
N ASP A 157 21.15 11.23 7.42
CA ASP A 157 20.99 12.59 7.96
C ASP A 157 22.29 13.12 8.61
N TYR A 158 22.24 14.32 9.18
CA TYR A 158 23.31 14.91 9.96
C TYR A 158 23.71 14.03 11.15
N ALA A 159 25.02 13.96 11.42
CA ALA A 159 25.58 13.26 12.56
C ALA A 159 25.12 13.83 13.91
N ALA A 160 24.69 15.10 13.93
CA ALA A 160 24.07 15.71 15.11
C ALA A 160 22.74 15.02 15.48
N ASP A 161 21.99 14.53 14.49
CA ASP A 161 20.70 13.85 14.66
C ASP A 161 20.85 12.36 15.02
N TRP A 162 22.08 11.85 15.04
CA TRP A 162 22.38 10.49 15.50
C TRP A 162 22.32 10.33 17.03
N ALA A 163 22.31 11.45 17.76
CA ALA A 163 22.48 11.52 19.20
C ALA A 163 21.39 10.75 20.00
N PRO A 164 21.70 10.29 21.23
CA PRO A 164 20.82 9.40 22.02
C PRO A 164 19.42 9.96 22.35
N GLY A 165 19.21 11.28 22.22
CA GLY A 165 17.95 11.96 22.55
C GLY A 165 16.85 11.88 21.49
N LEU A 166 17.17 11.43 20.27
CA LEU A 166 16.20 11.31 19.16
C LEU A 166 15.46 9.97 19.13
N GLY A 167 15.12 9.48 20.33
CA GLY A 167 14.24 8.34 20.54
C GLY A 167 15.01 7.05 20.84
N ALA A 168 14.59 6.38 21.91
CA ALA A 168 15.02 5.01 22.25
C ALA A 168 14.68 3.96 21.16
N GLY A 169 14.08 4.37 20.03
CA GLY A 169 13.58 3.51 18.95
C GLY A 169 14.37 3.54 17.63
N LEU A 170 15.46 4.30 17.45
CA LEU A 170 16.27 4.20 16.23
C LEU A 170 17.11 2.91 16.25
N ARG A 171 16.57 1.83 15.66
CA ARG A 171 17.23 0.53 15.51
C ARG A 171 16.99 -0.03 14.11
N CYS A 172 17.70 -1.10 13.77
CA CYS A 172 17.39 -1.89 12.60
C CYS A 172 16.17 -2.77 12.86
N ASP A 173 14.97 -2.22 12.73
CA ASP A 173 13.72 -2.88 13.11
C ASP A 173 13.38 -4.10 12.21
N CYS A 174 13.84 -4.08 10.96
CA CYS A 174 13.62 -5.15 9.99
C CYS A 174 14.83 -6.08 9.82
N ALA A 175 15.70 -6.19 10.84
CA ALA A 175 16.95 -6.95 10.75
C ALA A 175 16.77 -8.45 10.40
N ALA A 176 15.58 -9.01 10.67
CA ALA A 176 15.25 -10.38 10.29
C ALA A 176 14.99 -10.54 8.78
N GLN A 177 14.67 -9.45 8.07
CA GLN A 177 14.29 -9.44 6.67
C GLN A 177 15.33 -8.74 5.78
N SER A 178 15.98 -7.68 6.27
CA SER A 178 16.97 -6.89 5.53
C SER A 178 18.00 -6.25 6.46
N SER A 179 19.25 -6.15 6.01
CA SER A 179 20.30 -5.50 6.79
C SER A 179 20.15 -3.98 6.75
N CYS A 180 20.47 -3.27 7.84
CA CYS A 180 20.39 -1.80 7.83
C CYS A 180 21.74 -1.13 7.59
N ALA A 181 21.72 -0.01 6.85
CA ALA A 181 22.82 0.93 6.72
C ALA A 181 22.45 2.30 7.33
N ALA A 182 23.44 2.97 7.91
CA ALA A 182 23.36 4.36 8.36
C ALA A 182 24.39 5.22 7.61
N LEU A 183 23.93 6.30 6.99
CA LEU A 183 24.73 7.27 6.28
C LEU A 183 24.65 8.59 7.05
N LEU A 184 25.79 9.12 7.49
CA LEU A 184 25.84 10.31 8.32
C LEU A 184 26.76 11.37 7.71
N HIS A 185 26.36 12.64 7.80
CA HIS A 185 27.19 13.75 7.33
C HIS A 185 27.29 14.89 8.35
N GLY A 186 28.18 15.86 8.13
CA GLY A 186 28.34 17.03 8.99
C GLY A 186 29.00 16.77 10.35
N LEU A 187 29.69 15.64 10.56
CA LEU A 187 30.51 15.45 11.76
C LEU A 187 31.84 16.18 11.60
N ALA A 188 31.89 17.46 11.99
CA ALA A 188 33.10 18.25 11.93
C ALA A 188 34.25 17.67 12.81
N PRO A 189 35.52 17.84 12.41
CA PRO A 189 36.66 17.51 13.26
C PRO A 189 36.56 18.21 14.62
N ALA A 190 36.82 17.47 15.69
CA ALA A 190 36.77 18.02 17.04
C ALA A 190 37.85 19.09 17.23
N ALA A 191 37.46 20.24 17.81
CA ALA A 191 38.40 21.32 18.15
C ALA A 191 39.54 20.85 19.07
N ALA A 192 39.28 19.80 19.87
CA ALA A 192 40.25 19.14 20.75
C ALA A 192 41.27 18.24 20.00
N GLY A 193 41.23 18.19 18.66
CA GLY A 193 42.21 17.52 17.82
C GLY A 193 41.81 16.12 17.33
N ALA A 194 42.70 15.49 16.54
CA ALA A 194 42.42 14.25 15.82
C ALA A 194 42.00 13.07 16.72
N ALA A 195 42.54 12.97 17.94
CA ALA A 195 42.16 11.93 18.90
C ALA A 195 40.69 12.08 19.36
N ALA A 196 40.23 13.31 19.59
CA ALA A 196 38.85 13.58 19.94
C ALA A 196 37.90 13.32 18.76
N THR A 197 38.33 13.63 17.52
CA THR A 197 37.60 13.26 16.30
C THR A 197 37.46 11.74 16.18
N ALA A 198 38.55 11.00 16.34
CA ALA A 198 38.54 9.54 16.30
C ALA A 198 37.61 8.95 17.38
N ALA A 199 37.60 9.52 18.59
CA ALA A 199 36.69 9.11 19.66
C ALA A 199 35.20 9.39 19.31
N ALA A 200 34.90 10.49 18.62
CA ALA A 200 33.55 10.78 18.13
C ALA A 200 33.10 9.78 17.06
N VAL A 201 33.97 9.47 16.09
CA VAL A 201 33.72 8.44 15.08
C VAL A 201 33.50 7.07 15.72
N ALA A 202 34.35 6.67 16.67
CA ALA A 202 34.22 5.42 17.41
C ALA A 202 32.89 5.30 18.15
N ARG A 203 32.39 6.41 18.71
CA ARG A 203 31.09 6.46 19.38
C ARG A 203 29.94 6.18 18.40
N ILE A 204 29.96 6.79 17.22
CA ILE A 204 28.93 6.57 16.19
C ILE A 204 28.92 5.10 15.74
N VAL A 205 30.10 4.53 15.46
CA VAL A 205 30.23 3.13 15.05
C VAL A 205 29.73 2.18 16.15
N SER A 206 30.09 2.43 17.41
CA SER A 206 29.62 1.65 18.55
C SER A 206 28.10 1.77 18.75
N GLN A 207 27.53 2.94 18.52
CA GLN A 207 26.08 3.14 18.58
C GLN A 207 25.36 2.42 17.43
N ALA A 208 25.92 2.42 16.23
CA ALA A 208 25.35 1.69 15.09
C ALA A 208 25.30 0.19 15.38
N ASP A 209 26.38 -0.37 15.93
CA ASP A 209 26.47 -1.78 16.34
C ASP A 209 25.42 -2.11 17.42
N ALA A 210 25.34 -1.28 18.47
CA ALA A 210 24.34 -1.44 19.53
C ALA A 210 22.88 -1.32 19.02
N ARG A 211 22.66 -0.61 17.91
CA ARG A 211 21.37 -0.44 17.23
C ARG A 211 21.13 -1.49 16.13
N SER A 212 21.97 -2.52 16.05
CA SER A 212 21.88 -3.63 15.07
C SER A 212 22.03 -3.22 13.60
N PHE A 213 22.70 -2.09 13.32
CA PHE A 213 23.07 -1.74 11.96
C PHE A 213 24.19 -2.66 11.46
N SER A 214 24.11 -3.05 10.20
CA SER A 214 25.15 -3.85 9.55
C SER A 214 26.22 -2.99 8.91
N TYR A 215 25.87 -1.77 8.51
CA TYR A 215 26.76 -0.83 7.87
C TYR A 215 26.63 0.59 8.41
N VAL A 216 27.75 1.31 8.43
CA VAL A 216 27.80 2.72 8.83
C VAL A 216 28.82 3.48 7.99
N PHE A 217 28.49 4.71 7.62
CA PHE A 217 29.42 5.67 7.05
C PHE A 217 29.16 7.04 7.64
N VAL A 218 30.22 7.77 7.99
CA VAL A 218 30.14 9.12 8.56
C VAL A 218 31.17 10.03 7.92
N THR A 219 30.75 11.24 7.54
CA THR A 219 31.59 12.24 6.89
C THR A 219 31.50 13.63 7.55
N ASP A 220 32.56 14.43 7.44
CA ASP A 220 32.62 15.83 7.85
C ASP A 220 32.08 16.79 6.78
N ARG A 221 31.82 16.28 5.58
CA ARG A 221 31.20 17.02 4.48
C ARG A 221 29.75 17.36 4.80
N VAL A 222 29.23 18.40 4.16
CA VAL A 222 27.89 18.95 4.39
C VAL A 222 27.16 19.13 3.06
N MET A 223 25.86 19.38 3.13
CA MET A 223 25.01 19.68 1.96
C MET A 223 25.58 20.83 1.10
N PRO A 224 25.31 20.86 -0.22
CA PRO A 224 24.32 20.04 -0.95
C PRO A 224 24.79 18.65 -1.40
N ASP A 225 26.09 18.37 -1.39
CA ASP A 225 26.63 17.06 -1.80
C ASP A 225 27.72 16.59 -0.84
N PRO A 226 27.34 15.91 0.26
CA PRO A 226 28.31 15.40 1.24
C PRO A 226 29.05 14.13 0.76
N TRP A 227 28.74 13.62 -0.43
CA TRP A 227 29.13 12.30 -0.93
C TRP A 227 30.23 12.36 -2.00
N ASP A 228 30.72 13.57 -2.31
CA ASP A 228 31.70 13.89 -3.35
C ASP A 228 33.17 13.62 -2.93
N GLY A 229 33.40 12.89 -1.84
CA GLY A 229 34.74 12.46 -1.46
C GLY A 229 34.87 11.86 -0.07
N LEU A 230 36.11 11.48 0.27
CA LEU A 230 36.43 10.92 1.57
C LEU A 230 36.43 12.01 2.66
N PRO A 231 36.05 11.67 3.91
CA PRO A 231 36.18 12.58 5.04
C PRO A 231 37.63 12.78 5.45
N SER A 232 37.92 13.91 6.11
CA SER A 232 39.29 14.23 6.58
C SER A 232 39.87 13.18 7.55
N TYR A 233 38.99 12.44 8.23
CA TYR A 233 39.32 11.38 9.18
C TYR A 233 39.01 9.96 8.64
N PHE A 234 38.96 9.76 7.33
CA PHE A 234 38.60 8.46 6.74
C PHE A 234 39.45 7.29 7.27
N ALA A 235 40.75 7.49 7.48
CA ALA A 235 41.63 6.48 8.07
C ALA A 235 41.15 6.04 9.47
N ALA A 236 40.75 6.99 10.32
CA ALA A 236 40.24 6.71 11.66
C ALA A 236 38.88 5.96 11.61
N LEU A 237 38.03 6.31 10.65
CA LEU A 237 36.79 5.55 10.40
C LEU A 237 37.10 4.10 10.02
N MET A 238 38.03 3.89 9.07
CA MET A 238 38.44 2.55 8.63
C MET A 238 39.09 1.73 9.75
N ASP A 239 39.97 2.34 10.55
CA ASP A 239 40.61 1.68 11.69
C ASP A 239 39.61 1.34 12.82
N THR A 240 38.48 2.05 12.89
CA THR A 240 37.40 1.74 13.86
C THR A 240 36.55 0.56 13.39
N VAL A 241 36.24 0.45 12.10
CA VAL A 241 35.37 -0.62 11.56
C VAL A 241 36.12 -1.92 11.29
N ALA A 242 37.42 -1.87 10.95
CA ALA A 242 38.21 -3.06 10.60
C ALA A 242 38.36 -4.11 11.73
N PRO A 243 38.58 -3.74 13.01
CA PRO A 243 38.73 -4.71 14.11
C PRO A 243 37.46 -5.51 14.41
N VAL A 244 36.28 -4.98 14.10
CA VAL A 244 34.99 -5.65 14.32
C VAL A 244 34.85 -6.91 13.45
N ARG A 245 35.58 -6.99 12.33
CA ARG A 245 35.61 -8.15 11.42
C ARG A 245 36.19 -9.42 12.06
N ASN A 246 37.10 -9.28 13.02
CA ASN A 246 37.74 -10.44 13.68
C ASN A 246 36.85 -11.13 14.74
N LYS A 247 35.62 -10.66 14.97
CA LYS A 247 34.65 -11.28 15.90
C LYS A 247 33.54 -12.10 15.23
N GLN A 248 33.44 -12.16 13.90
CA GLN A 248 32.41 -12.94 13.20
C GLN A 248 33.06 -13.84 12.14
N SER A 249 32.89 -15.16 12.28
CA SER A 249 33.32 -16.16 11.30
C SER A 249 32.62 -15.95 9.95
N PRO A 250 33.30 -16.13 8.80
CA PRO A 250 32.68 -15.98 7.50
C PRO A 250 31.62 -17.07 7.26
N PRO A 251 30.48 -16.75 6.62
CA PRO A 251 29.48 -17.75 6.24
C PRO A 251 30.07 -18.70 5.17
N PRO A 252 29.67 -19.99 5.16
CA PRO A 252 30.17 -20.95 4.19
C PRO A 252 29.81 -20.53 2.76
N SER A 253 30.78 -20.61 1.85
CA SER A 253 30.58 -20.30 0.44
C SER A 253 29.58 -21.26 -0.19
N PRO A 254 28.62 -20.77 -1.00
CA PRO A 254 27.68 -21.65 -1.70
C PRO A 254 28.41 -22.56 -2.70
N PRO A 255 27.94 -23.81 -2.89
CA PRO A 255 28.58 -24.75 -3.80
C PRO A 255 28.51 -24.25 -5.25
N LYS A 256 29.64 -24.34 -5.94
CA LYS A 256 29.82 -23.91 -7.34
C LYS A 256 28.89 -24.72 -8.26
N PRO A 257 28.09 -24.10 -9.14
CA PRO A 257 27.23 -24.83 -10.07
C PRO A 257 28.06 -25.61 -11.10
N PRO A 258 27.60 -26.80 -11.56
CA PRO A 258 28.34 -27.61 -12.52
C PRO A 258 28.39 -26.93 -13.90
N SER A 259 29.55 -27.05 -14.55
CA SER A 259 29.88 -26.47 -15.86
C SER A 259 28.96 -27.03 -16.96
N PRO A 260 28.40 -26.20 -17.87
CA PRO A 260 27.62 -26.68 -18.99
C PRO A 260 28.51 -27.38 -20.04
N SER A 261 27.98 -28.49 -20.57
CA SER A 261 28.56 -29.33 -21.63
C SER A 261 28.49 -28.63 -23.01
N PRO A 262 29.45 -28.83 -23.93
CA PRO A 262 29.56 -28.06 -25.17
C PRO A 262 28.41 -28.35 -26.15
N SER A 263 27.88 -27.28 -26.75
CA SER A 263 26.83 -27.29 -27.78
C SER A 263 27.39 -27.71 -29.16
N PRO A 264 26.68 -28.53 -29.96
CA PRO A 264 27.14 -28.93 -31.30
C PRO A 264 26.94 -27.83 -32.36
N SER A 265 27.86 -27.88 -33.34
CA SER A 265 28.10 -27.00 -34.49
C SER A 265 26.92 -26.87 -35.49
N PRO A 266 26.78 -25.73 -36.22
CA PRO A 266 25.67 -25.50 -37.15
C PRO A 266 25.87 -26.18 -38.53
N SER A 267 24.77 -26.54 -39.19
CA SER A 267 24.73 -27.01 -40.58
C SER A 267 23.47 -26.45 -41.29
N PRO A 268 23.39 -26.46 -42.64
CA PRO A 268 23.36 -25.26 -43.46
C PRO A 268 21.97 -24.90 -44.00
N SER A 269 21.87 -23.66 -44.48
CA SER A 269 20.72 -23.03 -45.11
C SER A 269 20.30 -23.69 -46.43
N PRO A 270 18.99 -23.81 -46.72
CA PRO A 270 18.48 -23.82 -48.08
C PRO A 270 17.50 -22.66 -48.36
N SER A 271 17.77 -22.01 -49.48
CA SER A 271 16.90 -21.08 -50.20
C SER A 271 15.78 -21.84 -50.94
N SER A 272 14.54 -21.32 -50.88
CA SER A 272 13.71 -21.11 -52.08
C SER A 272 12.40 -20.41 -51.73
N LYS A 273 12.20 -19.26 -52.36
CA LYS A 273 11.01 -18.39 -52.39
C LYS A 273 9.80 -19.08 -53.03
N PRO A 274 8.59 -18.94 -52.47
CA PRO A 274 7.36 -18.96 -53.26
C PRO A 274 6.57 -17.64 -53.23
N SER A 275 5.81 -17.47 -54.32
CA SER A 275 5.03 -16.33 -54.83
C SER A 275 3.88 -15.82 -53.92
N PRO A 276 3.47 -14.53 -54.02
CA PRO A 276 2.38 -13.98 -53.21
C PRO A 276 0.98 -14.47 -53.60
N SER A 277 0.17 -14.75 -52.58
CA SER A 277 -1.25 -15.13 -52.66
C SER A 277 -2.16 -13.90 -52.80
N PRO A 278 -3.28 -13.98 -53.55
CA PRO A 278 -4.12 -12.83 -53.91
C PRO A 278 -5.01 -12.29 -52.77
N SER A 279 -5.34 -11.00 -52.92
CA SER A 279 -6.15 -10.14 -52.05
C SER A 279 -7.60 -10.62 -51.89
N PRO A 280 -8.20 -10.57 -50.67
CA PRO A 280 -9.63 -10.81 -50.49
C PRO A 280 -10.49 -9.63 -50.94
N SER A 281 -11.61 -9.98 -51.56
CA SER A 281 -12.68 -9.13 -52.12
C SER A 281 -13.52 -8.45 -51.02
N PRO A 282 -14.07 -7.23 -51.25
CA PRO A 282 -14.90 -6.53 -50.27
C PRO A 282 -16.29 -7.19 -50.07
N SER A 283 -16.72 -7.17 -48.80
CA SER A 283 -18.00 -7.68 -48.30
C SER A 283 -19.17 -6.75 -48.65
N PRO A 284 -20.37 -7.28 -48.99
CA PRO A 284 -21.53 -6.48 -49.39
C PRO A 284 -22.22 -5.72 -48.25
N SER A 285 -22.89 -4.64 -48.66
CA SER A 285 -23.60 -3.61 -47.89
C SER A 285 -24.80 -4.15 -47.08
N PRO A 286 -25.10 -3.61 -45.88
CA PRO A 286 -26.25 -4.03 -45.08
C PRO A 286 -27.59 -3.53 -45.66
N SER A 287 -28.58 -4.42 -45.61
CA SER A 287 -29.99 -4.25 -46.02
C SER A 287 -30.78 -3.46 -44.95
N PRO A 288 -31.81 -2.66 -45.33
CA PRO A 288 -32.57 -1.82 -44.42
C PRO A 288 -33.45 -2.58 -43.42
N SER A 289 -33.57 -1.98 -42.23
CA SER A 289 -34.34 -2.42 -41.05
C SER A 289 -35.86 -2.39 -41.30
N PRO A 290 -36.63 -3.41 -40.86
CA PRO A 290 -38.09 -3.36 -40.88
C PRO A 290 -38.68 -2.44 -39.80
N SER A 291 -39.85 -1.90 -40.14
CA SER A 291 -40.67 -0.91 -39.42
C SER A 291 -41.32 -1.46 -38.13
N PRO A 292 -41.53 -0.64 -37.08
CA PRO A 292 -42.13 -1.09 -35.81
C PRO A 292 -43.62 -1.43 -35.94
N SER A 293 -44.00 -2.55 -35.32
CA SER A 293 -45.38 -3.03 -35.16
C SER A 293 -46.07 -2.37 -33.94
N PRO A 294 -47.38 -2.06 -33.99
CA PRO A 294 -48.07 -1.29 -32.96
C PRO A 294 -48.30 -2.03 -31.62
N SER A 295 -48.33 -1.20 -30.58
CA SER A 295 -48.51 -1.49 -29.15
C SER A 295 -49.82 -2.23 -28.81
N PRO A 296 -49.80 -3.30 -28.00
CA PRO A 296 -51.02 -3.85 -27.40
C PRO A 296 -51.55 -2.97 -26.26
N SER A 297 -52.87 -2.84 -26.25
CA SER A 297 -53.73 -2.06 -25.34
C SER A 297 -53.73 -2.61 -23.90
N PRO A 298 -53.84 -1.76 -22.85
CA PRO A 298 -53.88 -2.19 -21.45
C PRO A 298 -55.15 -3.00 -21.12
N SER A 299 -54.94 -4.11 -20.41
CA SER A 299 -56.00 -4.97 -19.85
C SER A 299 -56.56 -4.35 -18.55
N PRO A 300 -57.87 -4.48 -18.28
CA PRO A 300 -58.54 -3.78 -17.17
C PRO A 300 -58.14 -4.28 -15.77
N SER A 301 -58.12 -3.32 -14.86
CA SER A 301 -57.86 -3.42 -13.42
C SER A 301 -58.83 -4.38 -12.70
N PRO A 302 -58.35 -5.33 -11.88
CA PRO A 302 -59.21 -6.12 -11.01
C PRO A 302 -59.81 -5.27 -9.87
N SER A 303 -61.09 -5.52 -9.64
CA SER A 303 -61.97 -4.88 -8.64
C SER A 303 -61.51 -5.13 -7.19
N PRO A 304 -61.65 -4.15 -6.26
CA PRO A 304 -61.27 -4.31 -4.86
C PRO A 304 -62.15 -5.32 -4.11
N SER A 305 -61.49 -6.21 -3.36
CA SER A 305 -62.10 -7.17 -2.43
C SER A 305 -62.61 -6.44 -1.16
N PRO A 306 -63.75 -6.86 -0.57
CA PRO A 306 -64.39 -6.15 0.54
C PRO A 306 -63.56 -6.13 1.83
N SER A 307 -63.65 -4.97 2.50
CA SER A 307 -63.05 -4.59 3.77
C SER A 307 -63.49 -5.49 4.94
N PRO A 308 -62.58 -6.05 5.76
CA PRO A 308 -62.94 -6.65 7.03
C PRO A 308 -63.30 -5.60 8.09
N SER A 309 -64.38 -5.91 8.83
CA SER A 309 -64.95 -5.15 9.95
C SER A 309 -63.95 -4.88 11.09
N PRO A 310 -64.12 -3.79 11.88
CA PRO A 310 -63.11 -3.33 12.84
C PRO A 310 -63.05 -4.26 14.06
N SER A 311 -61.87 -4.82 14.30
CA SER A 311 -61.53 -5.50 15.56
C SER A 311 -60.97 -4.51 16.58
N SER A 312 -61.34 -4.73 17.83
CA SER A 312 -61.17 -3.90 19.02
C SER A 312 -59.75 -3.42 19.30
N LYS A 313 -59.65 -2.12 19.60
CA LYS A 313 -58.53 -1.40 20.21
C LYS A 313 -57.93 -2.14 21.43
N PRO A 314 -56.64 -2.54 21.41
CA PRO A 314 -55.93 -2.90 22.63
C PRO A 314 -55.53 -1.63 23.40
N SER A 315 -55.76 -1.68 24.70
CA SER A 315 -55.39 -0.71 25.73
C SER A 315 -53.87 -0.46 25.76
N PRO A 316 -53.38 0.77 26.07
CA PRO A 316 -51.95 1.01 26.25
C PRO A 316 -51.44 0.23 27.48
N SER A 317 -50.54 -0.72 27.24
CA SER A 317 -49.76 -1.40 28.28
C SER A 317 -48.47 -0.61 28.52
N PRO A 318 -47.99 -0.49 29.77
CA PRO A 318 -47.08 0.58 30.19
C PRO A 318 -45.67 0.44 29.62
N SER A 319 -45.06 1.61 29.43
CA SER A 319 -43.64 1.84 29.13
C SER A 319 -42.72 1.01 30.04
N PRO A 320 -41.79 0.19 29.50
CA PRO A 320 -40.78 -0.45 30.32
C PRO A 320 -39.72 0.58 30.73
N THR A 321 -39.62 0.80 32.03
CA THR A 321 -38.51 1.49 32.70
C THR A 321 -37.19 0.73 32.43
N PRO A 322 -36.06 1.41 32.13
CA PRO A 322 -34.79 0.73 31.91
C PRO A 322 -34.31 0.05 33.20
N GLY A 323 -34.30 -1.29 33.19
CA GLY A 323 -33.61 -2.11 34.19
C GLY A 323 -32.19 -2.45 33.71
N PRO A 324 -31.15 -2.39 34.57
CA PRO A 324 -29.76 -2.58 34.18
C PRO A 324 -29.44 -4.08 34.02
N GLY A 325 -28.80 -4.45 32.91
CA GLY A 325 -28.12 -5.74 32.75
C GLY A 325 -28.69 -6.69 31.69
N ALA A 326 -28.33 -6.48 30.44
CA ALA A 326 -28.29 -7.52 29.41
C ALA A 326 -26.97 -7.41 28.65
N SER A 327 -25.89 -7.95 29.23
CA SER A 327 -24.61 -8.14 28.56
C SER A 327 -24.71 -9.34 27.60
N GLY A 328 -25.21 -9.10 26.38
CA GLY A 328 -24.76 -9.90 25.24
C GLY A 328 -23.30 -9.50 24.98
N GLY A 329 -22.36 -10.44 25.10
CA GLY A 329 -20.94 -10.13 24.89
C GLY A 329 -20.66 -9.59 23.48
N ILE A 330 -19.54 -8.88 23.32
CA ILE A 330 -19.06 -8.39 22.02
C ILE A 330 -18.93 -9.57 21.04
N TRP A 331 -19.45 -9.40 19.83
CA TRP A 331 -19.37 -10.42 18.79
C TRP A 331 -17.92 -10.57 18.30
N ARG A 332 -17.34 -11.75 18.47
CA ARG A 332 -15.95 -12.06 18.08
C ARG A 332 -15.91 -13.36 17.27
N PRO A 333 -16.03 -13.30 15.93
CA PRO A 333 -16.16 -14.50 15.12
C PRO A 333 -14.87 -15.32 15.06
N THR A 334 -15.04 -16.64 14.95
CA THR A 334 -13.95 -17.60 14.79
C THR A 334 -14.14 -18.47 13.55
N GLY A 335 -13.05 -18.82 12.89
CA GLY A 335 -13.08 -19.71 11.73
C GLY A 335 -13.63 -19.06 10.45
N PRO A 336 -13.98 -19.86 9.42
CA PRO A 336 -14.36 -19.33 8.11
C PRO A 336 -15.80 -18.81 8.08
N LEU A 337 -15.98 -17.63 7.47
CA LEU A 337 -17.27 -16.95 7.31
C LEU A 337 -17.68 -16.87 5.84
N ARG A 338 -18.97 -17.03 5.55
CA ARG A 338 -19.55 -16.52 4.30
C ARG A 338 -19.93 -15.08 4.51
N TRP A 339 -19.29 -14.16 3.80
CA TRP A 339 -19.53 -12.74 3.98
C TRP A 339 -19.70 -12.05 2.62
N GLN A 340 -20.35 -10.90 2.65
CA GLN A 340 -20.47 -10.01 1.50
C GLN A 340 -20.30 -8.57 1.97
N TRP A 341 -19.62 -7.78 1.16
CA TRP A 341 -19.26 -6.40 1.45
C TRP A 341 -19.78 -5.53 0.33
N GLN A 342 -20.58 -4.51 0.59
CA GLN A 342 -21.11 -3.62 -0.45
C GLN A 342 -21.24 -2.20 0.08
N LEU A 343 -20.28 -1.34 -0.28
CA LEU A 343 -20.22 0.04 0.20
C LEU A 343 -20.84 1.04 -0.78
N SER A 344 -21.10 0.64 -2.02
CA SER A 344 -21.73 1.52 -3.00
C SER A 344 -22.81 0.82 -3.83
N GLY A 345 -23.59 1.63 -4.56
CA GLY A 345 -24.83 1.21 -5.19
C GLY A 345 -26.00 1.11 -4.19
N ASP A 346 -27.22 1.00 -4.71
CA ASP A 346 -28.46 1.11 -3.94
C ASP A 346 -29.29 -0.19 -3.95
N ASN A 347 -28.77 -1.26 -4.57
CA ASN A 347 -29.47 -2.54 -4.71
C ASN A 347 -28.70 -3.67 -4.02
N PHE A 348 -29.11 -3.99 -2.79
CA PHE A 348 -28.56 -5.05 -1.95
C PHE A 348 -29.26 -6.40 -2.16
N ARG A 349 -30.36 -6.46 -2.94
CA ARG A 349 -31.14 -7.70 -3.14
C ARG A 349 -30.29 -8.87 -3.65
N PRO A 350 -29.35 -8.72 -4.60
CA PRO A 350 -28.49 -9.83 -5.04
C PRO A 350 -27.64 -10.40 -3.89
N LEU A 351 -27.03 -9.50 -3.10
CA LEU A 351 -26.27 -9.84 -1.89
C LEU A 351 -27.14 -10.58 -0.88
N LEU A 352 -28.32 -10.05 -0.55
CA LEU A 352 -29.23 -10.64 0.43
C LEU A 352 -29.74 -12.03 0.01
N ARG A 353 -30.02 -12.24 -1.28
CA ARG A 353 -30.42 -13.55 -1.81
C ARG A 353 -29.32 -14.60 -1.71
N SER A 354 -28.04 -14.20 -1.62
CA SER A 354 -26.92 -15.13 -1.40
C SER A 354 -26.85 -15.66 0.04
N ARG A 355 -27.65 -15.12 0.97
CA ARG A 355 -27.75 -15.53 2.38
C ARG A 355 -26.37 -15.60 3.07
N PRO A 356 -25.59 -14.50 3.08
CA PRO A 356 -24.30 -14.46 3.76
C PRO A 356 -24.51 -14.54 5.28
N GLN A 357 -23.49 -15.02 6.00
CA GLN A 357 -23.47 -14.99 7.48
C GLN A 357 -23.14 -13.60 8.01
N VAL A 358 -22.37 -12.82 7.25
CA VAL A 358 -21.96 -11.45 7.59
C VAL A 358 -22.22 -10.55 6.39
N VAL A 359 -22.85 -9.40 6.63
CA VAL A 359 -23.02 -8.33 5.65
C VAL A 359 -22.28 -7.12 6.18
N ASP A 360 -21.40 -6.58 5.36
CA ASP A 360 -20.71 -5.32 5.61
C ASP A 360 -21.19 -4.26 4.61
N VAL A 361 -21.72 -3.16 5.12
CA VAL A 361 -22.39 -2.12 4.36
C VAL A 361 -22.01 -0.75 4.90
N ASP A 362 -22.05 0.26 4.03
CA ASP A 362 -21.92 1.65 4.45
C ASP A 362 -22.99 2.01 5.50
N VAL A 363 -22.56 2.65 6.59
CA VAL A 363 -23.44 3.03 7.71
C VAL A 363 -24.66 3.85 7.27
N ASP A 364 -24.54 4.63 6.20
CA ASP A 364 -25.64 5.45 5.67
C ASP A 364 -26.68 4.65 4.89
N ASN A 365 -26.35 3.43 4.47
CA ASN A 365 -27.21 2.57 3.66
C ASN A 365 -27.90 1.46 4.47
N VAL A 366 -27.70 1.40 5.80
CA VAL A 366 -28.27 0.36 6.66
C VAL A 366 -29.80 0.30 6.56
N GLU A 367 -30.49 1.44 6.58
CA GLU A 367 -31.96 1.45 6.48
C GLU A 367 -32.45 0.88 5.15
N GLN A 368 -31.79 1.24 4.05
CA GLN A 368 -32.10 0.71 2.72
C GLN A 368 -31.81 -0.80 2.63
N LEU A 369 -30.70 -1.27 3.19
CA LEU A 369 -30.38 -2.69 3.28
C LEU A 369 -31.48 -3.46 4.01
N LEU A 370 -31.91 -2.97 5.19
CA LEU A 370 -32.92 -3.65 6.01
C LEU A 370 -34.30 -3.65 5.35
N GLN A 371 -34.66 -2.55 4.67
CA GLN A 371 -35.87 -2.51 3.86
C GLN A 371 -35.82 -3.57 2.76
N GLN A 372 -34.73 -3.66 2.00
CA GLN A 372 -34.59 -4.63 0.93
C GLN A 372 -34.48 -6.07 1.44
N ALA A 373 -33.93 -6.29 2.64
CA ALA A 373 -33.91 -7.58 3.30
C ALA A 373 -35.34 -8.09 3.55
N ALA A 374 -36.21 -7.23 4.08
CA ALA A 374 -37.62 -7.55 4.28
C ALA A 374 -38.32 -7.90 2.96
N GLU A 375 -38.07 -7.14 1.88
CA GLU A 375 -38.65 -7.40 0.56
C GLU A 375 -38.27 -8.77 -0.03
N VAL A 376 -37.08 -9.29 0.28
CA VAL A 376 -36.61 -10.60 -0.19
C VAL A 376 -36.75 -11.72 0.85
N GLY A 377 -37.47 -11.47 1.95
CA GLY A 377 -37.73 -12.46 2.99
C GLY A 377 -36.49 -12.87 3.78
N VAL A 378 -35.57 -11.95 4.00
CA VAL A 378 -34.39 -12.10 4.86
C VAL A 378 -34.64 -11.31 6.14
N SER A 379 -34.59 -11.99 7.29
CA SER A 379 -34.71 -11.35 8.60
C SER A 379 -33.40 -10.66 8.96
N ARG A 380 -33.45 -9.56 9.72
CA ARG A 380 -32.25 -8.97 10.34
C ARG A 380 -31.46 -10.01 11.15
N GLN A 381 -32.14 -10.98 11.76
CA GLN A 381 -31.50 -12.01 12.59
C GLN A 381 -30.75 -13.07 11.77
N ASP A 382 -30.91 -13.10 10.43
CA ASP A 382 -30.31 -14.13 9.57
C ASP A 382 -28.82 -13.89 9.30
N PHE A 383 -28.30 -12.69 9.59
CA PHE A 383 -26.91 -12.32 9.34
C PHE A 383 -26.37 -11.40 10.44
N LYS A 384 -25.04 -11.32 10.55
CA LYS A 384 -24.34 -10.28 11.31
C LYS A 384 -24.13 -9.06 10.45
N LEU A 385 -24.41 -7.88 11.00
CA LEU A 385 -24.32 -6.61 10.27
C LEU A 385 -23.11 -5.82 10.75
N ILE A 386 -22.17 -5.58 9.86
CA ILE A 386 -21.06 -4.66 10.04
C ILE A 386 -21.41 -3.36 9.33
N CYS A 387 -21.07 -2.24 9.98
CA CYS A 387 -21.33 -0.91 9.47
C CYS A 387 -20.01 -0.17 9.24
N TYR A 388 -19.72 0.11 7.98
CA TYR A 388 -18.54 0.83 7.53
C TYR A 388 -18.67 2.33 7.72
N PHE A 389 -17.57 2.94 8.15
CA PHE A 389 -17.26 4.34 7.92
C PHE A 389 -15.74 4.54 7.97
N SER A 390 -15.22 5.55 7.26
CA SER A 390 -13.81 5.91 7.40
C SER A 390 -13.54 6.57 8.76
N ALA A 391 -12.56 6.05 9.48
CA ALA A 391 -12.07 6.64 10.73
C ALA A 391 -10.86 7.55 10.51
N GLY A 392 -10.11 7.34 9.43
CA GLY A 392 -8.89 8.08 9.12
C GLY A 392 -9.02 9.18 8.08
N THR A 393 -10.14 9.26 7.36
CA THR A 393 -10.35 10.23 6.28
C THR A 393 -11.63 11.04 6.48
N TYR A 394 -11.59 12.28 5.99
CA TYR A 394 -12.76 13.09 5.73
C TYR A 394 -13.30 12.74 4.35
N GLU A 395 -14.55 12.29 4.31
CA GLU A 395 -15.29 11.97 3.09
C GLU A 395 -16.26 13.12 2.76
N PRO A 396 -16.00 13.97 1.76
CA PRO A 396 -16.89 15.08 1.42
C PRO A 396 -18.33 14.64 1.10
N ALA A 397 -18.48 13.45 0.51
CA ALA A 397 -19.78 12.86 0.20
C ALA A 397 -20.63 12.57 1.45
N ARG A 398 -20.00 12.36 2.62
CA ARG A 398 -20.67 12.03 3.89
C ARG A 398 -21.01 13.26 4.73
N ALA A 399 -20.40 14.42 4.45
CA ALA A 399 -20.54 15.63 5.27
C ALA A 399 -22.00 16.07 5.51
N ALA A 400 -22.88 15.88 4.51
CA ALA A 400 -24.30 16.19 4.65
C ALA A 400 -25.05 15.22 5.59
N ALA A 401 -24.73 13.92 5.53
CA ALA A 401 -25.28 12.91 6.43
C ALA A 401 -24.76 13.11 7.86
N ASP A 402 -23.46 13.38 8.00
CA ASP A 402 -22.82 13.76 9.27
C ASP A 402 -23.56 14.91 9.96
N LEU A 403 -23.86 15.99 9.23
CA LEU A 403 -24.59 17.13 9.80
C LEU A 403 -26.05 16.78 10.15
N SER A 404 -26.79 16.20 9.20
CA SER A 404 -28.24 16.03 9.33
C SER A 404 -28.64 14.88 10.25
N GLN A 405 -27.84 13.81 10.32
CA GLN A 405 -28.18 12.59 11.05
C GLN A 405 -27.39 12.43 12.36
N ARG A 406 -26.20 13.03 12.44
CA ARG A 406 -25.25 12.84 13.56
C ARG A 406 -24.85 14.15 14.24
N GLN A 407 -25.36 15.29 13.75
CA GLN A 407 -25.09 16.63 14.27
C GLN A 407 -23.59 17.01 14.23
N VAL A 408 -22.86 16.49 13.26
CA VAL A 408 -21.43 16.74 13.07
C VAL A 408 -21.22 17.88 12.08
N SER A 409 -20.68 19.01 12.57
CA SER A 409 -20.36 20.19 11.75
C SER A 409 -18.86 20.27 11.48
N TRP A 410 -18.44 19.82 10.30
CA TRP A 410 -17.03 19.87 9.86
C TRP A 410 -16.42 21.29 9.87
N PRO A 411 -17.13 22.36 9.47
CA PRO A 411 -16.62 23.72 9.61
C PRO A 411 -16.36 24.16 11.06
N ASP A 412 -17.22 23.74 12.00
CA ASP A 412 -17.02 24.07 13.42
C ASP A 412 -15.87 23.26 14.03
N LEU A 413 -15.68 22.01 13.58
CA LEU A 413 -14.54 21.18 13.96
C LEU A 413 -13.22 21.78 13.48
N GLU A 414 -13.15 22.24 12.23
CA GLU A 414 -11.96 22.91 11.70
C GLU A 414 -11.60 24.15 12.53
N LYS A 415 -12.62 24.94 12.92
CA LYS A 415 -12.44 26.11 13.79
C LYS A 415 -11.94 25.72 15.19
N ALA A 416 -12.48 24.64 15.78
CA ALA A 416 -12.04 24.13 17.08
C ALA A 416 -10.60 23.59 17.01
N ALA A 417 -10.26 22.86 15.96
CA ALA A 417 -8.92 22.34 15.70
C ALA A 417 -7.91 23.48 15.52
N ALA A 418 -8.28 24.56 14.80
CA ALA A 418 -7.45 25.76 14.65
C ALA A 418 -7.16 26.43 15.99
N ALA A 419 -8.18 26.56 16.85
CA ALA A 419 -7.99 27.13 18.18
C ALA A 419 -7.08 26.27 19.06
N ALA A 420 -7.22 24.94 19.02
CA ALA A 420 -6.37 24.02 19.74
C ALA A 420 -4.91 24.07 19.25
N ALA A 421 -4.70 24.09 17.93
CA ALA A 421 -3.37 24.20 17.34
C ALA A 421 -2.68 25.52 17.70
N ALA A 422 -3.42 26.65 17.68
CA ALA A 422 -2.93 27.94 18.10
C ALA A 422 -2.53 27.96 19.59
N ALA A 423 -3.33 27.33 20.46
CA ALA A 423 -3.01 27.18 21.88
C ALA A 423 -1.75 26.33 22.13
N ALA A 424 -1.47 25.37 21.25
CA ALA A 424 -0.27 24.55 21.27
C ALA A 424 0.97 25.23 20.63
N GLY A 425 0.85 26.49 20.18
CA GLY A 425 1.96 27.23 19.55
C GLY A 425 2.31 26.76 18.14
N LEU A 426 1.43 26.00 17.48
CA LEU A 426 1.64 25.54 16.10
C LEU A 426 1.16 26.61 15.11
N SER A 427 2.04 27.04 14.21
CA SER A 427 1.68 27.90 13.07
C SER A 427 1.12 27.03 11.94
N VAL A 428 -0.18 26.72 12.01
CA VAL A 428 -0.90 26.02 10.95
C VAL A 428 -1.73 27.06 10.21
N GLY A 429 -1.49 27.25 8.91
CA GLY A 429 -2.29 28.17 8.09
C GLY A 429 -3.77 27.75 8.16
N ALA A 430 -4.69 28.71 8.21
CA ALA A 430 -6.12 28.42 8.15
C ALA A 430 -6.44 27.78 6.77
N GLY A 431 -6.67 26.48 6.75
CA GLY A 431 -7.05 25.74 5.54
C GLY A 431 -8.47 26.09 5.13
N GLY A 432 -8.64 27.10 4.26
CA GLY A 432 -9.93 27.35 3.63
C GLY A 432 -10.20 26.32 2.53
N GLY A 433 -11.23 25.49 2.72
CA GLY A 433 -11.76 24.56 1.71
C GLY A 433 -10.77 23.47 1.27
N ALA A 434 -10.83 22.31 1.92
CA ALA A 434 -10.12 21.09 1.52
C ALA A 434 -8.62 21.27 1.21
N LYS A 435 -7.93 22.08 2.01
CA LYS A 435 -6.47 22.28 1.97
C LYS A 435 -5.86 21.91 3.32
N PRO A 436 -4.57 21.52 3.37
CA PRO A 436 -3.88 21.20 4.61
C PRO A 436 -4.11 22.29 5.67
N GLY A 437 -4.54 21.86 6.85
CA GLY A 437 -5.01 22.69 7.94
C GLY A 437 -4.90 21.95 9.27
N PRO A 438 -5.38 22.51 10.37
CA PRO A 438 -5.32 21.86 11.68
C PRO A 438 -6.02 20.50 11.71
N LEU A 439 -7.14 20.27 11.00
CA LEU A 439 -7.84 18.98 10.98
C LEU A 439 -7.45 18.06 9.81
N TYR A 440 -6.95 18.61 8.70
CA TYR A 440 -6.66 17.85 7.47
C TYR A 440 -5.18 17.89 7.12
N LEU A 441 -4.60 16.73 6.81
CA LEU A 441 -3.17 16.61 6.49
C LEU A 441 -2.92 16.73 4.99
N GLN A 442 -3.54 15.87 4.19
CA GLN A 442 -3.30 15.77 2.75
C GLN A 442 -4.52 15.13 2.07
N SER A 443 -4.72 15.42 0.78
CA SER A 443 -5.65 14.65 -0.05
C SER A 443 -5.17 13.21 -0.23
N MET A 444 -6.12 12.27 -0.34
CA MET A 444 -5.79 10.91 -0.75
C MET A 444 -5.37 10.87 -2.22
N ASP A 445 -4.74 9.76 -2.61
CA ASP A 445 -4.46 9.49 -4.01
C ASP A 445 -5.74 9.17 -4.80
N PRO A 446 -5.76 9.46 -6.12
CA PRO A 446 -6.79 8.91 -7.00
C PRO A 446 -6.91 7.38 -6.86
N PRO A 447 -8.15 6.84 -6.90
CA PRO A 447 -9.37 7.51 -7.33
C PRO A 447 -10.08 8.37 -6.27
N PHE A 448 -9.65 8.36 -5.01
CA PHE A 448 -10.30 9.04 -3.87
C PHE A 448 -9.76 10.46 -3.62
N GLY A 449 -9.33 11.17 -4.67
CA GLY A 449 -8.58 12.43 -4.55
C GLY A 449 -9.33 13.59 -3.87
N GLU A 450 -10.64 13.45 -3.74
CA GLU A 450 -11.52 14.36 -3.00
C GLU A 450 -11.49 14.16 -1.47
N GLU A 451 -11.08 12.97 -1.01
CA GLU A 451 -10.98 12.65 0.41
C GLU A 451 -9.68 13.19 1.00
N LEU A 452 -9.71 13.48 2.31
CA LEU A 452 -8.58 14.06 3.03
C LEU A 452 -8.20 13.23 4.24
N TRP A 453 -6.92 12.92 4.39
CA TRP A 453 -6.39 12.32 5.61
C TRP A 453 -6.59 13.24 6.81
N LEU A 454 -7.15 12.68 7.88
CA LEU A 454 -7.40 13.39 9.13
C LEU A 454 -6.14 13.52 9.97
N SER A 455 -6.05 14.64 10.69
CA SER A 455 -5.02 14.92 11.68
C SER A 455 -5.21 14.07 12.93
N VAL A 456 -4.74 12.83 12.87
CA VAL A 456 -4.59 11.97 14.06
C VAL A 456 -3.17 12.02 14.60
N ASP A 457 -2.39 13.03 14.24
CA ASP A 457 -1.01 13.25 14.68
C ASP A 457 -0.90 14.08 15.98
N LEU A 458 -1.97 14.78 16.37
CA LEU A 458 -2.03 15.58 17.61
C LEU A 458 -3.13 15.05 18.54
N ASP A 459 -2.83 14.97 19.84
CA ASP A 459 -3.79 14.52 20.86
C ASP A 459 -5.09 15.34 20.84
N SER A 460 -4.99 16.66 20.63
CA SER A 460 -6.14 17.56 20.60
C SER A 460 -7.09 17.29 19.44
N THR A 461 -6.56 16.97 18.26
CA THR A 461 -7.39 16.65 17.09
C THR A 461 -7.90 15.23 17.15
N GLN A 462 -7.12 14.27 17.66
CA GLN A 462 -7.61 12.92 17.96
C GLN A 462 -8.83 12.95 18.89
N GLN A 463 -8.75 13.70 19.99
CA GLN A 463 -9.87 13.82 20.93
C GLN A 463 -11.10 14.46 20.28
N LEU A 464 -10.92 15.54 19.50
CA LEU A 464 -12.02 16.18 18.77
C LEU A 464 -12.67 15.21 17.77
N LEU A 465 -11.88 14.50 16.98
CA LEU A 465 -12.38 13.52 16.00
C LEU A 465 -13.12 12.38 16.67
N LEU A 466 -12.57 11.82 17.75
CA LEU A 466 -13.20 10.74 18.51
C LEU A 466 -14.55 11.18 19.08
N GLU A 467 -14.57 12.28 19.85
CA GLU A 467 -15.75 12.72 20.58
C GLU A 467 -16.85 13.28 19.67
N LYS A 468 -16.46 13.97 18.59
CA LYS A 468 -17.40 14.73 17.76
C LYS A 468 -17.73 14.06 16.44
N VAL A 469 -16.99 13.05 16.00
CA VAL A 469 -17.23 12.37 14.73
C VAL A 469 -17.42 10.88 14.95
N MET A 470 -16.42 10.19 15.52
CA MET A 470 -16.39 8.73 15.55
C MET A 470 -17.41 8.13 16.52
N ILE A 471 -17.52 8.66 17.73
CA ILE A 471 -18.56 8.24 18.69
C ILE A 471 -19.97 8.47 18.14
N PRO A 472 -20.33 9.65 17.58
CA PRO A 472 -21.63 9.84 16.93
C PRO A 472 -21.91 8.86 15.78
N ARG A 473 -20.90 8.52 14.97
CA ARG A 473 -21.01 7.49 13.91
C ARG A 473 -21.31 6.11 14.50
N MET A 474 -20.58 5.70 15.52
CA MET A 474 -20.81 4.42 16.22
C MET A 474 -22.17 4.39 16.92
N GLN A 475 -22.61 5.48 17.54
CA GLN A 475 -23.94 5.59 18.14
C GLN A 475 -25.04 5.44 17.08
N TYR A 476 -24.87 6.08 15.92
CA TYR A 476 -25.79 5.97 14.80
C TYR A 476 -25.86 4.53 14.26
N ALA A 477 -24.72 3.84 14.18
CA ALA A 477 -24.62 2.43 13.81
C ALA A 477 -25.32 1.52 14.84
N ALA A 478 -25.01 1.66 16.13
CA ALA A 478 -25.63 0.89 17.20
C ALA A 478 -27.17 1.06 17.22
N ALA A 479 -27.65 2.30 17.03
CA ALA A 479 -29.09 2.60 16.99
C ALA A 479 -29.83 1.91 15.83
N ARG A 480 -29.12 1.55 14.74
CA ARG A 480 -29.66 0.80 13.59
C ARG A 480 -29.38 -0.70 13.67
N GLY A 481 -28.87 -1.14 14.81
CA GLY A 481 -28.65 -2.53 15.12
C GLY A 481 -27.47 -3.11 14.36
N CYS A 482 -26.40 -2.36 14.10
CA CYS A 482 -25.13 -2.97 13.68
C CYS A 482 -24.60 -3.87 14.81
N ASP A 483 -24.04 -5.05 14.46
CA ASP A 483 -23.33 -5.93 15.42
C ASP A 483 -21.86 -5.51 15.59
N GLY A 484 -21.31 -4.80 14.60
CA GLY A 484 -19.94 -4.29 14.64
C GLY A 484 -19.69 -3.17 13.64
N VAL A 485 -18.49 -2.61 13.69
CA VAL A 485 -18.04 -1.50 12.86
C VAL A 485 -16.75 -1.85 12.11
N GLU A 486 -16.72 -1.49 10.82
CA GLU A 486 -15.50 -1.49 10.00
C GLU A 486 -14.91 -0.07 10.07
N LEU A 487 -13.74 0.05 10.69
CA LEU A 487 -13.02 1.31 10.89
C LEU A 487 -11.96 1.44 9.79
N ASP A 488 -12.28 2.14 8.70
CA ASP A 488 -11.36 2.25 7.57
C ASP A 488 -10.33 3.37 7.76
N ASN A 489 -9.25 3.29 6.98
CA ASN A 489 -8.13 4.23 6.94
C ASN A 489 -7.42 4.42 8.31
N VAL A 490 -7.40 3.37 9.13
CA VAL A 490 -6.68 3.32 10.41
C VAL A 490 -5.17 3.07 10.24
N ASP A 491 -4.65 3.36 9.04
CA ASP A 491 -3.28 3.23 8.57
C ASP A 491 -2.73 4.57 8.00
N ALA A 492 -3.21 5.70 8.51
CA ALA A 492 -2.78 7.03 8.05
C ALA A 492 -1.26 7.24 8.20
N TYR A 493 -0.60 6.56 9.14
CA TYR A 493 0.86 6.63 9.31
C TYR A 493 1.66 6.13 8.10
N ASP A 494 1.10 5.24 7.29
CA ASP A 494 1.74 4.74 6.08
C ASP A 494 1.45 5.62 4.85
N ASN A 495 0.45 6.48 4.94
CA ASN A 495 -0.02 7.30 3.81
C ASN A 495 0.33 8.79 3.95
N VAL A 496 0.37 9.30 5.18
CA VAL A 496 0.76 10.67 5.53
C VAL A 496 1.77 10.69 6.68
N PRO A 497 2.93 10.02 6.54
CA PRO A 497 3.96 10.05 7.58
C PRO A 497 4.51 11.47 7.75
N PRO A 498 5.13 11.78 8.92
CA PRO A 498 5.88 13.03 9.07
C PRO A 498 6.92 13.15 7.96
N ALA A 499 7.06 14.34 7.37
CA ALA A 499 8.01 14.57 6.27
C ALA A 499 9.41 14.04 6.63
N SER A 500 10.07 13.43 5.64
CA SER A 500 11.42 12.90 5.82
C SER A 500 12.37 14.00 6.28
N PHE A 501 13.23 13.66 7.25
CA PHE A 501 14.17 14.57 7.90
C PHE A 501 15.24 15.18 6.97
N LYS A 502 15.22 14.84 5.67
CA LYS A 502 16.34 15.00 4.73
C LYS A 502 16.66 16.43 4.28
N SER A 503 15.89 17.46 4.63
CA SER A 503 16.05 18.77 3.98
C SER A 503 15.72 20.02 4.82
N VAL A 504 15.54 19.91 6.13
CA VAL A 504 15.23 21.08 6.99
C VAL A 504 16.11 21.12 8.24
N THR A 505 16.63 22.31 8.56
CA THR A 505 17.37 22.53 9.81
C THR A 505 16.44 22.30 11.03
N PRO A 506 16.95 21.95 12.22
CA PRO A 506 16.13 21.77 13.42
C PRO A 506 15.23 22.97 13.79
N ALA A 507 15.63 24.19 13.40
CA ALA A 507 14.86 25.42 13.58
C ALA A 507 13.72 25.60 12.55
N GLN A 508 13.66 24.75 11.52
CA GLN A 508 12.66 24.74 10.45
C GLN A 508 11.72 23.53 10.52
N ARG A 509 11.83 22.65 11.53
CA ARG A 509 10.83 21.58 11.76
C ARG A 509 9.55 22.22 12.30
N PRO A 510 8.46 22.20 11.52
CA PRO A 510 7.42 21.21 11.79
C PRO A 510 6.78 20.69 10.50
N ALA A 511 6.65 19.38 10.35
CA ALA A 511 5.86 18.82 9.26
C ALA A 511 4.86 17.82 9.85
N ARG A 512 3.63 18.30 10.05
CA ARG A 512 2.45 17.51 10.43
C ARG A 512 2.42 16.18 9.67
N GLY A 513 2.02 15.09 10.35
CA GLY A 513 2.04 13.73 9.80
C GLY A 513 1.87 12.67 10.88
N VAL A 514 1.27 11.54 10.54
CA VAL A 514 0.84 10.53 11.51
C VAL A 514 1.98 9.56 11.79
N THR A 515 2.33 9.40 13.08
CA THR A 515 3.26 8.34 13.50
C THR A 515 2.50 7.05 13.83
N PRO A 516 3.12 5.86 13.75
CA PRO A 516 2.49 4.63 14.21
C PRO A 516 2.03 4.70 15.67
N GLN A 517 2.74 5.45 16.53
CA GLN A 517 2.37 5.62 17.93
C GLN A 517 1.08 6.46 18.07
N ALA A 518 0.97 7.54 17.29
CA ALA A 518 -0.22 8.38 17.27
C ALA A 518 -1.42 7.59 16.72
N GLN A 519 -1.22 6.80 15.67
CA GLN A 519 -2.26 5.90 15.15
C GLN A 519 -2.69 4.87 16.20
N LEU A 520 -1.76 4.22 16.90
CA LEU A 520 -2.10 3.25 17.95
C LEU A 520 -2.94 3.87 19.07
N ALA A 521 -2.64 5.10 19.47
CA ALA A 521 -3.43 5.81 20.47
C ALA A 521 -4.87 6.06 19.99
N PHE A 522 -5.02 6.52 18.75
CA PHE A 522 -6.34 6.74 18.15
C PHE A 522 -7.12 5.43 17.99
N ASN A 523 -6.47 4.36 17.49
CA ASN A 523 -7.05 3.04 17.30
C ASN A 523 -7.52 2.42 18.63
N ALA A 524 -6.74 2.57 19.71
CA ALA A 524 -7.16 2.12 21.04
C ALA A 524 -8.44 2.83 21.49
N ALA A 525 -8.52 4.14 21.28
CA ALA A 525 -9.68 4.93 21.68
C ALA A 525 -10.93 4.62 20.83
N LEU A 526 -10.76 4.36 19.53
CA LEU A 526 -11.85 3.87 18.66
C LEU A 526 -12.38 2.52 19.13
N LEU A 527 -11.49 1.59 19.47
CA LEU A 527 -11.85 0.25 19.93
C LEU A 527 -12.62 0.31 21.26
N ASP A 528 -12.14 1.10 22.22
CA ASP A 528 -12.79 1.29 23.51
C ASP A 528 -14.17 1.95 23.36
N ALA A 529 -14.31 2.91 22.44
CA ALA A 529 -15.59 3.53 22.11
C ALA A 529 -16.58 2.54 21.50
N ALA A 530 -16.14 1.71 20.55
CA ALA A 530 -16.98 0.69 19.93
C ALA A 530 -17.45 -0.35 20.96
N HIS A 531 -16.53 -0.91 21.76
CA HIS A 531 -16.86 -1.86 22.82
C HIS A 531 -17.76 -1.26 23.89
N GLY A 532 -17.56 0.02 24.25
CA GLY A 532 -18.42 0.76 25.18
C GLY A 532 -19.87 0.91 24.68
N LEU A 533 -20.08 0.84 23.36
CA LEU A 533 -21.40 0.86 22.72
C LEU A 533 -21.94 -0.55 22.42
N GLY A 534 -21.24 -1.61 22.85
CA GLY A 534 -21.63 -3.00 22.58
C GLY A 534 -21.36 -3.46 21.15
N LEU A 535 -20.59 -2.70 20.37
CA LEU A 535 -20.23 -3.00 18.99
C LEU A 535 -18.92 -3.79 18.95
N SER A 536 -18.88 -4.83 18.13
CA SER A 536 -17.64 -5.45 17.67
C SER A 536 -16.84 -4.49 16.78
N ALA A 537 -15.52 -4.60 16.75
CA ALA A 537 -14.69 -3.77 15.86
C ALA A 537 -13.63 -4.58 15.13
N GLY A 538 -13.50 -4.30 13.84
CA GLY A 538 -12.49 -4.89 12.98
C GLY A 538 -11.27 -4.02 12.77
N LEU A 539 -10.08 -4.63 12.71
CA LEU A 539 -8.89 -3.96 12.18
C LEU A 539 -8.86 -4.13 10.66
N LYS A 540 -8.95 -3.01 9.96
CA LYS A 540 -8.84 -2.92 8.51
C LYS A 540 -7.37 -2.72 8.12
N ASN A 541 -6.82 -3.60 7.29
CA ASN A 541 -5.43 -3.54 6.82
C ASN A 541 -4.41 -3.42 7.99
N ALA A 542 -3.52 -2.41 7.99
CA ALA A 542 -2.62 -2.04 9.09
C ALA A 542 -1.85 -3.20 9.77
N LEU A 543 -1.32 -4.12 8.97
CA LEU A 543 -0.84 -5.43 9.42
C LEU A 543 0.42 -5.33 10.30
N ASP A 544 1.24 -4.30 10.11
CA ASP A 544 2.42 -4.07 10.95
C ASP A 544 2.05 -3.65 12.38
N LEU A 545 0.81 -3.23 12.63
CA LEU A 545 0.32 -2.96 13.99
C LEU A 545 -0.02 -4.26 14.75
N LEU A 546 -0.27 -5.39 14.07
CA LEU A 546 -0.64 -6.65 14.72
C LEU A 546 0.40 -7.12 15.75
N GLY A 547 1.69 -6.87 15.45
CA GLY A 547 2.80 -7.19 16.34
C GLY A 547 3.03 -6.20 17.48
N ARG A 548 2.27 -5.09 17.54
CA ARG A 548 2.44 -4.00 18.51
C ARG A 548 1.46 -4.11 19.68
N SER A 549 1.63 -3.25 20.67
CA SER A 549 0.75 -3.11 21.83
C SER A 549 0.31 -1.66 21.99
N PHE A 550 -0.91 -1.48 22.47
CA PHE A 550 -1.40 -0.18 22.93
C PHE A 550 -0.67 0.25 24.21
N ALA A 551 -0.82 1.52 24.58
CA ALA A 551 -0.17 2.09 25.76
C ALA A 551 -0.61 1.42 27.07
N ASP A 552 -1.81 0.82 27.10
CA ASP A 552 -2.33 0.06 28.24
C ASP A 552 -1.81 -1.39 28.33
N GLY A 553 -0.95 -1.80 27.39
CA GLY A 553 -0.35 -3.13 27.35
C GLY A 553 -1.16 -4.20 26.62
N ARG A 554 -2.37 -3.89 26.12
CA ARG A 554 -3.11 -4.81 25.24
C ARG A 554 -2.38 -4.95 23.92
N ARG A 555 -2.16 -6.20 23.47
CA ARG A 555 -1.68 -6.46 22.11
C ARG A 555 -2.79 -6.15 21.10
N VAL A 556 -2.43 -5.50 20.01
CA VAL A 556 -3.39 -5.14 18.94
C VAL A 556 -4.11 -6.38 18.42
N SER A 557 -3.36 -7.45 18.14
CA SER A 557 -3.90 -8.73 17.64
C SER A 557 -4.95 -9.38 18.57
N ASP A 558 -4.90 -9.09 19.86
CA ASP A 558 -5.71 -9.74 20.89
C ASP A 558 -6.91 -8.87 21.29
N ALA A 559 -6.82 -7.56 21.02
CA ALA A 559 -7.83 -6.56 21.36
C ALA A 559 -8.94 -6.43 20.31
N TYR A 560 -8.62 -6.54 19.02
CA TYR A 560 -9.61 -6.52 17.94
C TYR A 560 -10.43 -7.82 17.85
N ASP A 561 -11.67 -7.72 17.38
CA ASP A 561 -12.64 -8.81 17.36
C ASP A 561 -12.64 -9.61 16.05
N TRP A 562 -12.14 -9.03 14.98
CA TRP A 562 -11.95 -9.64 13.67
C TRP A 562 -11.06 -8.74 12.82
N PHE A 563 -10.68 -9.22 11.63
CA PHE A 563 -9.77 -8.49 10.74
C PHE A 563 -10.37 -8.45 9.35
N LEU A 564 -10.16 -7.35 8.64
CA LEU A 564 -10.50 -7.24 7.23
C LEU A 564 -9.27 -6.79 6.47
N ASN A 565 -8.93 -7.51 5.42
CA ASN A 565 -7.77 -7.21 4.60
C ASN A 565 -8.17 -7.08 3.14
N GLU A 566 -7.68 -6.04 2.50
CA GLU A 566 -7.70 -5.90 1.06
C GLU A 566 -6.37 -6.33 0.45
N ARG A 567 -6.43 -7.26 -0.51
CA ARG A 567 -5.29 -7.65 -1.36
C ARG A 567 -4.17 -8.40 -0.62
N CYS A 568 -4.45 -9.13 0.46
CA CYS A 568 -3.39 -9.87 1.17
C CYS A 568 -2.66 -10.86 0.27
N TRP A 569 -3.38 -11.44 -0.70
CA TRP A 569 -2.81 -12.36 -1.66
C TRP A 569 -1.95 -11.61 -2.69
N GLU A 570 -2.45 -10.49 -3.21
CA GLU A 570 -1.71 -9.66 -4.16
C GLU A 570 -0.40 -9.13 -3.54
N PHE A 571 -0.43 -8.64 -2.29
CA PHE A 571 0.75 -8.13 -1.58
C PHE A 571 1.57 -9.19 -0.82
N ASN A 572 1.19 -10.47 -0.92
CA ASN A 572 1.89 -11.58 -0.28
C ASN A 572 2.08 -11.38 1.24
N GLU A 573 1.02 -10.94 1.89
CA GLU A 573 0.98 -10.55 3.30
C GLU A 573 -0.05 -11.34 4.14
N CYS A 574 -0.80 -12.26 3.53
CA CYS A 574 -1.79 -13.06 4.27
C CYS A 574 -1.20 -13.78 5.50
N ASP A 575 0.07 -14.26 5.40
CA ASP A 575 0.79 -14.93 6.49
C ASP A 575 0.91 -14.10 7.77
N ALA A 576 0.95 -12.76 7.66
CA ALA A 576 1.12 -11.88 8.81
C ALA A 576 -0.01 -12.04 9.84
N TYR A 577 -1.22 -12.38 9.42
CA TYR A 577 -2.32 -12.68 10.33
C TYR A 577 -2.07 -13.95 11.15
N GLY A 578 -1.58 -15.02 10.50
CA GLY A 578 -1.27 -16.27 11.18
C GLY A 578 -0.06 -16.19 12.10
N ASP A 579 0.89 -15.33 11.79
CA ASP A 579 2.12 -15.15 12.58
C ASP A 579 1.91 -14.28 13.83
N ASN A 580 0.94 -13.36 13.82
CA ASN A 580 0.75 -12.39 14.90
C ASN A 580 -0.49 -12.67 15.77
N ILE A 581 -1.49 -13.38 15.26
CA ILE A 581 -2.74 -13.65 15.97
C ILE A 581 -2.64 -14.99 16.72
N GLY A 582 -2.88 -14.96 18.03
CA GLY A 582 -2.77 -16.12 18.92
C GLY A 582 -4.09 -16.87 19.18
N TRP A 583 -5.19 -16.49 18.55
CA TRP A 583 -6.54 -17.01 18.80
C TRP A 583 -7.28 -17.22 17.47
N PRO A 584 -8.26 -18.16 17.35
CA PRO A 584 -8.87 -18.64 16.10
C PRO A 584 -9.70 -17.60 15.31
N ALA A 585 -9.11 -16.46 15.00
CA ALA A 585 -9.79 -15.29 14.45
C ALA A 585 -10.27 -15.50 13.02
N SER A 586 -11.40 -14.88 12.70
CA SER A 586 -11.83 -14.70 11.31
C SER A 586 -11.14 -13.48 10.70
N VAL A 587 -10.54 -13.67 9.52
CA VAL A 587 -9.97 -12.62 8.69
C VAL A 587 -10.78 -12.57 7.39
N MET A 588 -11.57 -11.52 7.20
CA MET A 588 -12.32 -11.26 5.98
C MET A 588 -11.38 -10.67 4.94
N ALA A 589 -10.92 -11.49 4.00
CA ALA A 589 -9.94 -11.10 2.99
C ALA A 589 -10.63 -10.83 1.65
N VAL A 590 -10.26 -9.78 0.93
CA VAL A 590 -10.85 -9.46 -0.38
C VAL A 590 -9.77 -9.21 -1.42
N GLU A 591 -9.93 -9.83 -2.59
CA GLU A 591 -9.09 -9.61 -3.77
C GLU A 591 -9.91 -8.95 -4.86
N TYR A 592 -9.27 -8.06 -5.63
CA TYR A 592 -9.96 -7.27 -6.62
C TYR A 592 -9.77 -7.78 -8.04
N CYS A 593 -10.81 -7.65 -8.86
CA CYS A 593 -10.78 -8.05 -10.27
C CYS A 593 -9.66 -7.36 -11.08
N ASP A 594 -9.17 -6.21 -10.62
CA ASP A 594 -8.09 -5.43 -11.22
C ASP A 594 -6.71 -5.69 -10.56
N SER A 595 -6.59 -6.66 -9.66
CA SER A 595 -5.32 -7.08 -9.06
C SER A 595 -4.27 -7.37 -10.14
N VAL A 596 -3.11 -6.72 -10.03
CA VAL A 596 -2.08 -6.66 -11.08
C VAL A 596 -0.95 -7.67 -10.90
N ARG A 597 -0.96 -8.47 -9.81
CA ARG A 597 0.07 -9.48 -9.54
C ARG A 597 0.29 -10.37 -10.78
N ARG A 598 1.43 -10.16 -11.46
CA ARG A 598 1.74 -10.74 -12.77
C ARG A 598 2.09 -12.23 -12.64
N PHE A 599 1.48 -13.04 -13.50
CA PHE A 599 2.03 -14.36 -13.85
C PHE A 599 2.76 -14.29 -15.18
N GLY A 600 3.98 -14.86 -15.22
CA GLY A 600 4.73 -15.09 -16.46
C GLY A 600 5.67 -13.95 -16.85
N ALA A 601 6.51 -14.21 -17.87
CA ALA A 601 7.53 -13.29 -18.37
C ALA A 601 6.98 -11.87 -18.63
N ALA A 602 7.84 -10.86 -18.46
CA ALA A 602 7.48 -9.45 -18.59
C ALA A 602 6.59 -9.18 -19.83
N GLY A 603 5.33 -8.80 -19.62
CA GLY A 603 4.41 -8.35 -20.67
C GLY A 603 3.01 -9.00 -20.72
N SER A 604 2.71 -10.01 -19.90
CA SER A 604 1.35 -10.59 -19.78
C SER A 604 0.48 -9.78 -18.80
N GLN A 605 -0.67 -9.28 -19.26
CA GLN A 605 -1.72 -8.76 -18.37
C GLN A 605 -2.44 -9.95 -17.70
N GLY A 606 -2.14 -10.21 -16.42
CA GLY A 606 -2.70 -11.33 -15.68
C GLY A 606 -4.06 -10.96 -15.07
N VAL A 607 -5.10 -11.70 -15.43
CA VAL A 607 -6.45 -11.58 -14.84
C VAL A 607 -6.50 -12.35 -13.51
N LEU A 608 -7.14 -11.79 -12.47
CA LEU A 608 -7.38 -12.47 -11.19
C LEU A 608 -8.15 -13.79 -11.39
N ARG A 609 -7.65 -14.87 -10.78
CA ARG A 609 -8.19 -16.23 -10.94
C ARG A 609 -8.65 -16.82 -9.61
N PRO A 610 -9.92 -17.28 -9.48
CA PRO A 610 -10.40 -17.92 -8.26
C PRO A 610 -9.64 -19.18 -7.88
N ASP A 611 -9.18 -19.98 -8.84
CA ASP A 611 -8.43 -21.20 -8.55
C ASP A 611 -7.05 -20.92 -7.93
N CYS A 612 -6.58 -19.66 -7.99
CA CYS A 612 -5.37 -19.18 -7.33
C CYS A 612 -5.61 -18.73 -5.88
N VAL A 613 -6.69 -17.98 -5.68
CA VAL A 613 -6.96 -17.28 -4.41
C VAL A 613 -7.85 -18.12 -3.51
N CYS A 614 -8.93 -18.68 -4.06
CA CYS A 614 -9.95 -19.36 -3.28
C CYS A 614 -9.45 -20.59 -2.49
N PRO A 615 -8.41 -21.33 -2.90
CA PRO A 615 -7.81 -22.33 -2.02
C PRO A 615 -7.31 -21.78 -0.68
N LEU A 616 -6.92 -20.49 -0.61
CA LEU A 616 -6.54 -19.83 0.64
C LEU A 616 -7.72 -19.55 1.57
N ALA A 617 -8.95 -19.43 1.03
CA ALA A 617 -10.16 -19.31 1.85
C ALA A 617 -10.44 -20.56 2.71
N ASN A 618 -9.80 -21.68 2.37
CA ASN A 618 -9.88 -22.93 3.12
C ASN A 618 -8.60 -23.19 3.94
N ALA A 619 -7.62 -22.29 3.91
CA ALA A 619 -6.36 -22.43 4.61
C ALA A 619 -6.42 -21.78 6.00
N PHE A 620 -5.92 -22.51 6.99
CA PHE A 620 -5.47 -21.90 8.23
C PHE A 620 -4.12 -21.24 7.98
N VAL A 621 -3.93 -20.03 8.51
CA VAL A 621 -2.70 -19.27 8.32
C VAL A 621 -1.85 -19.33 9.58
N GLY A 622 -0.52 -19.33 9.39
CA GLY A 622 0.46 -19.44 10.46
C GLY A 622 0.76 -20.89 10.86
N ALA A 623 1.96 -21.14 11.40
CA ALA A 623 2.44 -22.48 11.75
C ALA A 623 1.56 -23.22 12.79
N ALA A 624 0.73 -22.49 13.54
CA ALA A 624 -0.21 -23.02 14.53
C ALA A 624 -1.67 -23.07 14.05
N GLY A 625 -1.99 -22.52 12.87
CA GLY A 625 -3.35 -22.47 12.34
C GLY A 625 -4.30 -21.53 13.09
N ASN A 626 -3.78 -20.42 13.60
CA ASN A 626 -4.49 -19.54 14.53
C ASN A 626 -5.44 -18.55 13.86
N ALA A 627 -5.35 -18.28 12.55
CA ALA A 627 -6.29 -17.38 11.88
C ALA A 627 -6.87 -18.06 10.63
N THR A 628 -8.12 -17.76 10.29
CA THR A 628 -8.79 -18.29 9.10
C THR A 628 -9.15 -17.18 8.12
N LEU A 629 -8.65 -17.28 6.89
CA LEU A 629 -8.99 -16.35 5.81
C LEU A 629 -10.35 -16.73 5.22
N SER A 630 -11.23 -15.76 5.09
CA SER A 630 -12.51 -15.87 4.38
C SER A 630 -12.44 -14.99 3.14
N HIS A 631 -12.02 -15.54 1.99
CA HIS A 631 -11.79 -14.72 0.79
C HIS A 631 -13.08 -14.39 0.02
N LEU A 632 -13.17 -13.15 -0.42
CA LEU A 632 -14.14 -12.62 -1.37
C LEU A 632 -13.39 -12.10 -2.61
N ILE A 633 -13.89 -12.35 -3.82
CA ILE A 633 -13.38 -11.70 -5.04
C ILE A 633 -14.41 -10.67 -5.50
N LYS A 634 -13.98 -9.42 -5.71
CA LYS A 634 -14.89 -8.29 -5.97
C LYS A 634 -14.29 -7.26 -6.92
N THR A 635 -15.08 -6.30 -7.41
CA THR A 635 -14.56 -5.07 -8.03
C THR A 635 -14.30 -3.98 -7.00
N VAL A 636 -13.36 -3.10 -7.33
CA VAL A 636 -12.93 -1.98 -6.47
C VAL A 636 -14.04 -0.95 -6.21
N ASP A 637 -15.05 -0.87 -7.09
CA ASP A 637 -16.22 -0.01 -6.87
C ASP A 637 -17.14 -0.49 -5.74
N LEU A 638 -16.91 -1.71 -5.26
CA LEU A 638 -17.66 -2.39 -4.23
C LEU A 638 -19.17 -2.58 -4.50
N GLN A 639 -19.66 -2.42 -5.73
CA GLN A 639 -21.11 -2.49 -6.05
C GLN A 639 -21.61 -3.92 -6.26
N ALA A 640 -20.88 -4.69 -7.07
CA ALA A 640 -21.36 -5.97 -7.56
C ALA A 640 -21.35 -7.06 -6.47
N LEU A 641 -22.19 -8.08 -6.64
CA LEU A 641 -22.12 -9.29 -5.79
C LEU A 641 -20.72 -9.90 -5.89
N GLY A 642 -20.07 -10.13 -4.75
CA GLY A 642 -18.74 -10.74 -4.72
C GLY A 642 -18.80 -12.26 -4.88
N LEU A 643 -17.75 -12.84 -5.47
CA LEU A 643 -17.57 -14.29 -5.51
C LEU A 643 -17.04 -14.77 -4.15
N ASP A 644 -17.88 -15.49 -3.42
CA ASP A 644 -17.50 -16.21 -2.20
C ASP A 644 -16.59 -17.40 -2.56
N CYS A 645 -15.32 -17.33 -2.16
CA CYS A 645 -14.34 -18.36 -2.46
C CYS A 645 -14.66 -19.70 -1.79
N ARG A 646 -15.39 -19.71 -0.67
CA ARG A 646 -15.85 -20.95 -0.05
C ARG A 646 -16.93 -21.61 -0.90
N ALA A 647 -17.87 -20.82 -1.43
CA ALA A 647 -18.88 -21.32 -2.36
C ALA A 647 -18.24 -21.84 -3.66
N TYR A 648 -17.21 -21.14 -4.17
CA TYR A 648 -16.42 -21.59 -5.31
C TYR A 648 -15.78 -22.96 -5.06
N CYS A 649 -15.11 -23.13 -3.91
CA CYS A 649 -14.42 -24.36 -3.57
C CYS A 649 -15.36 -25.53 -3.24
N ALA A 650 -16.59 -25.24 -2.83
CA ALA A 650 -17.62 -26.25 -2.60
C ALA A 650 -18.32 -26.71 -3.90
N ALA A 651 -18.08 -26.06 -5.04
CA ALA A 651 -18.76 -26.37 -6.28
C ALA A 651 -18.33 -27.73 -6.86
N PRO A 652 -19.26 -28.54 -7.43
CA PRO A 652 -18.92 -29.82 -8.02
C PRO A 652 -17.84 -29.71 -9.09
N GLY A 653 -16.80 -30.54 -8.99
CA GLY A 653 -15.68 -30.56 -9.94
C GLY A 653 -14.60 -29.49 -9.70
N VAL A 654 -14.76 -28.64 -8.69
CA VAL A 654 -13.69 -27.72 -8.24
C VAL A 654 -12.85 -28.43 -7.17
N ASN A 655 -11.54 -28.46 -7.37
CA ASN A 655 -10.59 -29.01 -6.39
C ASN A 655 -9.77 -27.87 -5.78
N CYS A 656 -10.16 -27.42 -4.58
CA CYS A 656 -9.37 -26.48 -3.80
C CYS A 656 -8.50 -27.25 -2.82
N VAL A 657 -7.20 -27.33 -3.10
CA VAL A 657 -6.20 -27.87 -2.17
C VAL A 657 -5.51 -26.69 -1.51
N PRO A 658 -5.65 -26.47 -0.19
CA PRO A 658 -4.91 -25.44 0.52
C PRO A 658 -3.40 -25.64 0.33
N PRO A 659 -2.60 -24.61 -0.01
CA PRO A 659 -1.15 -24.74 -0.01
C PRO A 659 -0.63 -25.03 1.42
N ALA A 660 0.48 -25.76 1.53
CA ALA A 660 1.10 -26.07 2.82
C ALA A 660 1.78 -24.82 3.40
N GLY A 661 1.25 -24.30 4.51
CA GLY A 661 1.62 -22.98 5.04
C GLY A 661 1.02 -21.85 4.18
N GLY A 662 0.74 -20.69 4.76
CA GLY A 662 0.12 -19.57 4.04
C GLY A 662 1.05 -18.82 3.08
N LYS A 663 2.23 -19.40 2.77
CA LYS A 663 3.09 -18.93 1.69
C LYS A 663 2.30 -19.02 0.40
N VAL A 664 1.98 -17.86 -0.17
CA VAL A 664 1.23 -17.75 -1.41
C VAL A 664 2.09 -18.33 -2.56
N ALA A 665 1.90 -19.61 -2.86
CA ALA A 665 2.60 -20.26 -3.95
C ALA A 665 2.25 -19.58 -5.28
N ARG A 666 3.22 -19.45 -6.17
CA ARG A 666 2.99 -19.00 -7.56
C ARG A 666 1.98 -19.96 -8.21
N CYS A 667 0.87 -19.44 -8.74
CA CYS A 667 0.02 -20.25 -9.60
C CYS A 667 0.80 -20.76 -10.81
N LYS A 668 0.53 -22.01 -11.18
CA LYS A 668 1.09 -22.60 -12.39
C LYS A 668 0.48 -21.92 -13.62
N GLU A 669 1.31 -21.62 -14.63
CA GLU A 669 0.84 -21.06 -15.91
C GLU A 669 -0.19 -21.98 -16.60
N PRO A 670 -1.20 -21.42 -17.30
CA PRO A 670 -2.33 -22.19 -17.82
C PRO A 670 -2.04 -22.89 -19.15
N LYS A 671 -2.83 -23.95 -19.43
CA LYS A 671 -3.11 -24.47 -20.79
C LYS A 671 -4.40 -23.89 -21.44
N SER A 672 -5.20 -23.09 -20.73
CA SER A 672 -6.27 -22.20 -21.25
C SER A 672 -7.04 -21.56 -20.08
N VAL A 673 -7.39 -20.27 -20.10
CA VAL A 673 -8.10 -19.57 -19.00
C VAL A 673 -9.50 -19.13 -19.45
N LYS A 674 -10.53 -19.42 -18.66
CA LYS A 674 -11.82 -18.71 -18.73
C LYS A 674 -11.79 -17.59 -17.71
N ASP A 675 -11.97 -16.36 -18.19
CA ASP A 675 -11.99 -15.16 -17.38
C ASP A 675 -13.19 -15.18 -16.42
N VAL A 676 -12.94 -14.88 -15.14
CA VAL A 676 -13.94 -14.91 -14.09
C VAL A 676 -14.59 -13.56 -13.87
N CYS A 677 -13.90 -12.47 -14.19
CA CYS A 677 -14.41 -11.10 -14.04
C CYS A 677 -15.56 -10.78 -15.03
N PRO A 678 -15.57 -11.26 -16.30
CA PRO A 678 -16.69 -11.11 -17.23
C PRO A 678 -17.90 -11.96 -16.88
N ARG A 679 -17.71 -13.09 -16.18
CA ARG A 679 -18.78 -14.09 -15.95
C ARG A 679 -19.78 -13.65 -14.87
N TYR A 680 -19.43 -12.66 -14.05
CA TYR A 680 -20.31 -12.04 -13.04
C TYR A 680 -20.98 -10.74 -13.50
N GLY A 681 -20.82 -10.33 -14.77
CA GLY A 681 -21.52 -9.15 -15.30
C GLY A 681 -21.09 -7.82 -14.68
N ILE A 682 -19.84 -7.72 -14.21
CA ILE A 682 -19.31 -6.50 -13.59
C ILE A 682 -18.83 -5.54 -14.68
N THR A 683 -19.77 -4.98 -15.43
CA THR A 683 -19.53 -3.84 -16.32
C THR A 683 -20.56 -2.78 -15.98
N GLY A 684 -20.09 -1.58 -15.62
CA GLY A 684 -20.88 -0.47 -15.09
C GLY A 684 -22.26 -0.30 -15.71
N ALA A 685 -23.27 -0.24 -14.83
CA ALA A 685 -24.60 0.21 -15.19
C ALA A 685 -24.52 1.66 -15.70
N LYS A 686 -25.08 1.91 -16.88
CA LYS A 686 -25.30 3.28 -17.39
C LYS A 686 -26.25 4.02 -16.43
N SER A 687 -25.82 5.17 -15.90
CA SER A 687 -26.71 6.12 -15.24
C SER A 687 -27.86 6.53 -16.17
N PRO A 688 -29.13 6.56 -15.71
CA PRO A 688 -30.22 7.13 -16.49
C PRO A 688 -30.13 8.66 -16.51
N ALA A 689 -30.26 9.25 -17.70
CA ALA A 689 -30.29 10.69 -17.90
C ALA A 689 -31.58 11.31 -17.34
N ALA A 690 -31.45 12.46 -16.68
CA ALA A 690 -32.56 13.26 -16.17
C ALA A 690 -33.50 13.76 -17.31
N PRO A 691 -34.84 13.79 -17.12
CA PRO A 691 -35.75 14.25 -18.16
C PRO A 691 -36.07 15.74 -18.04
N GLY A 692 -36.03 16.46 -19.16
CA GLY A 692 -36.85 17.67 -19.37
C GLY A 692 -36.12 18.93 -19.82
N ALA A 693 -36.05 19.16 -21.14
CA ALA A 693 -36.11 20.51 -21.72
C ALA A 693 -36.58 20.41 -23.20
N PRO A 694 -37.54 21.24 -23.65
CA PRO A 694 -38.10 21.18 -25.00
C PRO A 694 -37.18 21.90 -26.02
N PRO A 695 -37.27 21.58 -27.32
CA PRO A 695 -36.41 22.21 -28.32
C PRO A 695 -37.02 23.54 -28.80
N PRO A 696 -36.20 24.58 -29.10
CA PRO A 696 -36.63 25.63 -30.00
C PRO A 696 -35.98 25.49 -31.39
N ALA A 697 -36.75 25.96 -32.36
CA ALA A 697 -36.55 25.81 -33.79
C ALA A 697 -35.61 26.87 -34.40
N GLY A 698 -34.96 26.48 -35.50
CA GLY A 698 -34.88 27.25 -36.74
C GLY A 698 -33.97 28.49 -36.84
N GLY A 699 -32.86 28.33 -37.55
CA GLY A 699 -32.45 29.27 -38.61
C GLY A 699 -31.20 30.13 -38.38
N GLY A 700 -30.26 30.07 -39.35
CA GLY A 700 -29.49 31.26 -39.76
C GLY A 700 -27.98 31.36 -39.47
N ASN A 701 -27.18 30.59 -40.22
CA ASN A 701 -25.90 30.96 -40.86
C ASN A 701 -24.78 31.78 -40.15
N LYS A 702 -23.56 31.20 -40.27
CA LYS A 702 -22.19 31.77 -40.32
C LYS A 702 -21.34 31.90 -39.04
N ARG A 703 -20.10 31.39 -39.22
CA ARG A 703 -18.84 31.50 -38.43
C ARG A 703 -18.59 30.41 -37.37
N LYS A 704 -17.73 29.45 -37.75
CA LYS A 704 -17.04 28.49 -36.86
C LYS A 704 -15.86 29.18 -36.15
N PRO A 705 -15.81 29.08 -34.80
CA PRO A 705 -14.63 28.59 -34.10
C PRO A 705 -14.99 27.37 -33.19
N PRO A 706 -14.04 26.72 -32.51
CA PRO A 706 -13.92 25.26 -32.50
C PRO A 706 -14.97 24.55 -31.63
N ARG A 707 -15.48 23.42 -32.14
CA ARG A 707 -16.30 22.49 -31.37
C ARG A 707 -15.42 21.80 -30.32
N ARG A 708 -15.65 22.11 -29.05
CA ARG A 708 -15.46 21.16 -27.95
C ARG A 708 -16.30 19.93 -28.29
N ARG A 709 -15.65 18.77 -28.49
CA ARG A 709 -16.34 17.48 -28.44
C ARG A 709 -16.40 17.06 -26.98
N ALA A 710 -17.59 16.69 -26.54
CA ALA A 710 -17.78 15.81 -25.40
C ALA A 710 -16.94 14.54 -25.65
N SER A 711 -16.05 14.24 -24.73
CA SER A 711 -15.25 13.02 -24.72
C SER A 711 -16.14 11.85 -24.34
N GLU A 712 -16.30 10.93 -25.29
CA GLU A 712 -16.68 9.54 -25.03
C GLU A 712 -15.66 8.93 -24.07
N TYR A 713 -16.12 8.38 -22.94
CA TYR A 713 -15.30 7.53 -22.08
C TYR A 713 -15.10 6.18 -22.79
N ASP A 714 -14.00 6.06 -23.52
CA ASP A 714 -13.52 4.78 -24.08
C ASP A 714 -12.36 4.30 -23.17
N PHE A 715 -12.65 3.31 -22.31
CA PHE A 715 -11.61 2.57 -21.60
C PHE A 715 -10.95 1.60 -22.59
N ARG A 716 -10.00 2.12 -23.37
CA ARG A 716 -8.98 1.33 -24.06
C ARG A 716 -7.61 1.78 -23.61
N VAL A 717 -6.96 0.89 -22.88
CA VAL A 717 -5.52 0.85 -22.71
C VAL A 717 -4.87 0.71 -24.10
N TRP A 718 -4.10 1.72 -24.55
CA TRP A 718 -2.82 1.52 -25.26
C TRP A 718 -2.03 2.81 -25.55
N ARG A 719 -0.72 2.70 -25.30
CA ARG A 719 0.51 3.39 -25.81
C ARG A 719 0.44 4.80 -26.42
N GLY A 720 1.44 5.60 -26.05
CA GLY A 720 2.09 6.57 -26.93
C GLY A 720 3.51 6.91 -26.45
N HIS A 721 4.52 6.54 -27.23
CA HIS A 721 5.88 7.12 -27.24
C HIS A 721 5.87 8.28 -28.24
N GLU A 722 6.33 9.47 -27.81
CA GLU A 722 7.32 10.36 -28.44
C GLU A 722 7.64 11.51 -27.46
#